data_AF-A0A8K9WL91-F1
#
_entry.id   AF-A0A8K9WL91-F1
#
_cell.length_a   1.000
_cell.length_b   1.000
_cell.length_c   1.000
_cell.angle_alpha   90.00
_cell.angle_beta   90.00
_cell.angle_gamma   90.00
#
_symmetry.space_group_name_H-M   'P 1'
#
loop_
_entity.id
_entity.type
_entity.pdbx_description
1 polymer ?
#
loop_
_entity_poly.entity_id
_entity_poly.type
_entity_poly.pdbx_seq_one_letter_code
_entity_poly.pdbx_strand_id
1 'polypeptide(L)'
;MSMYLYPSFSSFLSATLFLSLFLHLSLSQVEVYSVKVACKVASRFAHTVITSSALNKANSSQEVFFEVDLPKTAFITNFSMSTYTGEVKEKEKAKKQYQKAVSTGQTAGLVKASGRKMEKFSVSVNIAANSNVTFILTYEELLQRKLGQYEIMTQVKPKQLVQHFEIVADIYEPQGIAFLEAYGTFISNELLPLVEKTVTDKKAHISFCPTMDQQRKCPGCDGTLIDGDFFIKYDVNRAETLVNGYFVHFFAPPDLPRVPKNVVFVIDRSGSMSGNKIHQTREAMLTILNDLHEDDYFGIVTFDHHISTWKDSLTKATTGNVSEAKGFVKGIYQSGYTDINGALMKAVDIMMKDKQAKKFTERSVSMIILLTDGMPNSGVSSTPQIQENVRDAMGGNMSLFCLGFGNDVDYSFLDVMSRQNQGLARRIYEGSDATVQLQGFYEEVASPLLSEVDLHYPDNLVNSLTTSHYKQLFNGSEIVVAGRLTDNSLDNFLVEVFAKGVRNRQTGTTQHASAQEWDILYPEQEYIFGDFTERLWAYLTIQQLLSKKETGTAEEKGNATAQALEMSLQYSFVTPLTSMVVTKPKTEEEQEEPLIADKLTEGMRPNGEQHLQGAEQPQPNLILQLEQSVVDSAVDGDPHFMIELPEQEDALCFNIDDRPGTIFNLVRDQLAGVLVNGQTIGDKKVAPDGKVNTYFGRFGIVHQGLGVRLEVTTHDITVSQNGKQAKLFWSDTASLKGANLDLQVTKDRSLTVTLRDSVRFVVILHKVWKQHPYHQDYLGFYTLDSHLLSPSVHGLLGQFYHGVQFEVRDMRPGEEPEKPDATMLVKGQELTVTRGWQRDFSWDVKNGENVPCWFIHSNGNGLIDGNHTDYIMSGLFKTV
;
A
#
# COMPACT_ATOMS: atom_id res chain seq x y z
N MET A 1 46.87 -59.31 6.07
CA MET A 1 47.21 -60.32 5.05
C MET A 1 47.05 -59.64 3.69
N SER A 2 47.97 -59.88 2.74
CA SER A 2 48.29 -59.11 1.52
C SER A 2 47.09 -58.53 0.73
N MET A 3 47.11 -57.33 0.11
CA MET A 3 48.12 -56.57 -0.64
C MET A 3 48.43 -57.12 -2.05
N TYR A 4 48.31 -56.25 -3.07
CA TYR A 4 48.89 -56.20 -4.45
C TYR A 4 47.86 -55.55 -5.41
N LEU A 5 48.17 -54.69 -6.41
CA LEU A 5 49.37 -53.92 -6.81
C LEU A 5 48.96 -52.80 -7.80
N TYR A 6 49.67 -51.66 -7.84
CA TYR A 6 49.63 -50.63 -8.91
C TYR A 6 50.82 -50.82 -9.90
N PRO A 7 50.72 -50.43 -11.19
CA PRO A 7 51.46 -49.24 -11.72
C PRO A 7 50.80 -48.56 -12.98
N SER A 8 51.37 -47.56 -13.69
CA SER A 8 51.91 -46.23 -13.28
C SER A 8 52.34 -45.35 -14.49
N PHE A 9 51.85 -44.09 -14.64
CA PHE A 9 52.44 -42.97 -15.45
C PHE A 9 52.52 -43.15 -17.00
N SER A 10 52.76 -42.18 -17.92
CA SER A 10 53.08 -40.72 -17.97
C SER A 10 52.63 -40.15 -19.36
N SER A 11 52.11 -38.93 -19.59
CA SER A 11 52.72 -37.57 -19.67
C SER A 11 53.11 -37.05 -21.10
N PHE A 12 53.13 -35.69 -21.23
CA PHE A 12 53.44 -34.81 -22.40
C PHE A 12 52.41 -34.65 -23.55
N LEU A 13 52.34 -33.52 -24.29
CA LEU A 13 52.35 -32.05 -24.05
C LEU A 13 52.28 -31.35 -25.44
N SER A 14 51.65 -30.17 -25.51
CA SER A 14 51.98 -29.03 -26.42
C SER A 14 51.22 -28.81 -27.74
N ALA A 15 50.38 -27.74 -27.73
CA ALA A 15 50.20 -26.64 -28.71
C ALA A 15 49.98 -26.93 -30.23
N THR A 16 49.10 -26.23 -30.97
CA THR A 16 48.82 -24.77 -30.95
C THR A 16 47.40 -24.39 -31.42
N LEU A 17 46.87 -23.33 -30.77
CA LEU A 17 46.08 -22.18 -31.27
C LEU A 17 45.50 -22.20 -32.72
N PHE A 18 44.22 -21.80 -32.87
CA PHE A 18 43.82 -20.42 -33.28
C PHE A 18 42.27 -20.23 -33.27
N LEU A 19 41.79 -19.10 -32.68
CA LEU A 19 40.48 -18.38 -32.83
C LEU A 19 39.14 -19.15 -32.98
N SER A 20 38.00 -18.71 -32.41
CA SER A 20 37.64 -17.36 -31.94
C SER A 20 36.81 -17.32 -30.65
N LEU A 21 37.12 -16.31 -29.84
CA LEU A 21 36.32 -15.81 -28.71
C LEU A 21 35.07 -15.07 -29.22
N PHE A 22 33.88 -15.31 -28.66
CA PHE A 22 32.75 -14.35 -28.56
C PHE A 22 31.67 -14.94 -27.61
N LEU A 23 31.54 -14.54 -26.33
CA LEU A 23 30.89 -13.34 -25.77
C LEU A 23 29.38 -13.21 -26.05
N HIS A 24 28.56 -13.46 -25.01
CA HIS A 24 27.44 -12.66 -24.46
C HIS A 24 26.78 -13.52 -23.36
N LEU A 25 27.02 -13.31 -22.05
CA LEU A 25 26.61 -12.16 -21.24
C LEU A 25 25.17 -11.74 -21.53
N SER A 26 24.25 -12.12 -20.64
CA SER A 26 22.90 -11.58 -20.55
C SER A 26 22.95 -10.16 -19.97
N LEU A 27 23.53 -9.24 -20.73
CA LEU A 27 23.44 -7.81 -20.45
C LEU A 27 21.99 -7.37 -20.57
N SER A 28 21.50 -6.61 -19.59
CA SER A 28 20.34 -5.75 -19.80
C SER A 28 20.62 -4.88 -21.02
N GLN A 29 19.77 -4.95 -22.05
CA GLN A 29 19.95 -4.12 -23.25
C GLN A 29 19.57 -2.67 -23.01
N VAL A 30 19.01 -2.35 -21.83
CA VAL A 30 18.78 -1.00 -21.33
C VAL A 30 19.77 -0.69 -20.21
N GLU A 31 20.50 0.40 -20.35
CA GLU A 31 21.45 0.93 -19.36
C GLU A 31 20.88 2.20 -18.72
N VAL A 32 20.91 2.29 -17.38
CA VAL A 32 20.64 3.57 -16.69
C VAL A 32 21.93 4.38 -16.70
N TYR A 33 21.96 5.38 -17.58
CA TYR A 33 23.15 6.18 -17.85
C TYR A 33 23.41 7.24 -16.76
N SER A 34 22.36 7.88 -16.25
CA SER A 34 22.51 8.87 -15.18
C SER A 34 21.34 8.87 -14.21
N VAL A 35 21.63 9.06 -12.93
CA VAL A 35 20.66 9.27 -11.85
C VAL A 35 21.13 10.47 -11.02
N LYS A 36 20.33 11.53 -11.00
CA LYS A 36 20.55 12.73 -10.20
C LYS A 36 19.38 12.97 -9.27
N VAL A 37 19.66 13.08 -7.98
CA VAL A 37 18.73 13.61 -6.97
C VAL A 37 19.21 15.01 -6.60
N ALA A 38 18.39 16.03 -6.86
CA ALA A 38 18.67 17.41 -6.47
C ALA A 38 17.56 17.89 -5.51
N CYS A 39 17.92 18.17 -4.27
CA CYS A 39 16.99 18.69 -3.26
C CYS A 39 17.34 20.14 -2.91
N LYS A 40 16.41 21.08 -3.07
CA LYS A 40 16.55 22.45 -2.56
C LYS A 40 15.64 22.64 -1.37
N VAL A 41 16.15 23.19 -0.28
CA VAL A 41 15.37 23.49 0.92
C VAL A 41 15.45 24.97 1.23
N ALA A 42 14.31 25.64 1.21
CA ALA A 42 14.19 27.06 1.53
C ALA A 42 13.20 27.22 2.68
N SER A 43 13.68 27.66 3.86
CA SER A 43 12.88 27.75 5.09
C SER A 43 11.99 26.51 5.32
N ARG A 44 12.62 25.34 5.53
CA ARG A 44 11.98 24.01 5.72
C ARG A 44 11.12 23.48 4.55
N PHE A 45 10.88 24.24 3.48
CA PHE A 45 10.18 23.73 2.31
C PHE A 45 11.17 23.05 1.38
N ALA A 46 11.05 21.74 1.22
CA ALA A 46 11.91 20.93 0.38
C ALA A 46 11.28 20.73 -1.00
N HIS A 47 12.03 21.06 -2.05
CA HIS A 47 11.71 20.81 -3.45
C HIS A 47 12.74 19.84 -4.01
N THR A 48 12.31 18.62 -4.31
CA THR A 48 13.20 17.55 -4.78
C THR A 48 12.91 17.21 -6.21
N VAL A 49 13.95 17.20 -7.04
CA VAL A 49 13.93 16.83 -8.45
C VAL A 49 14.78 15.58 -8.63
N ILE A 50 14.15 14.49 -9.10
CA ILE A 50 14.83 13.24 -9.41
C ILE A 50 14.85 13.07 -10.93
N THR A 51 16.03 13.13 -11.50
CA THR A 51 16.29 12.96 -12.94
C THR A 51 16.95 11.61 -13.18
N SER A 52 16.38 10.79 -14.07
CA SER A 52 16.97 9.51 -14.48
C SER A 52 16.95 9.41 -16.01
N SER A 53 18.10 9.09 -16.60
CA SER A 53 18.21 8.88 -18.05
C SER A 53 18.59 7.44 -18.35
N ALA A 54 17.81 6.79 -19.22
CA ALA A 54 18.04 5.42 -19.67
C ALA A 54 18.31 5.39 -21.18
N LEU A 55 19.22 4.49 -21.59
CA LEU A 55 19.61 4.27 -22.98
C LEU A 55 19.27 2.84 -23.38
N ASN A 56 18.38 2.67 -24.37
CA ASN A 56 18.13 1.38 -24.98
C ASN A 56 19.19 1.09 -26.06
N LYS A 57 20.09 0.14 -25.80
CA LYS A 57 21.12 -0.36 -26.74
C LYS A 57 20.62 -1.53 -27.59
N ALA A 58 19.36 -1.95 -27.44
CA ALA A 58 18.77 -3.00 -28.27
C ALA A 58 18.48 -2.50 -29.69
N ASN A 59 18.47 -3.44 -30.64
CA ASN A 59 17.93 -3.24 -31.99
C ASN A 59 16.39 -3.42 -32.06
N SER A 60 15.73 -3.64 -30.91
CA SER A 60 14.28 -3.66 -30.75
C SER A 60 13.85 -2.59 -29.75
N SER A 61 12.56 -2.27 -29.71
CA SER A 61 12.02 -1.54 -28.57
C SER A 61 12.13 -2.38 -27.28
N GLN A 62 12.20 -1.71 -26.13
CA GLN A 62 12.37 -2.31 -24.80
C GLN A 62 11.54 -1.52 -23.78
N GLU A 63 10.81 -2.22 -22.92
CA GLU A 63 10.10 -1.61 -21.80
C GLU A 63 11.08 -1.23 -20.67
N VAL A 64 10.89 -0.03 -20.11
CA VAL A 64 11.74 0.53 -19.05
C VAL A 64 10.88 1.07 -17.92
N PHE A 65 11.27 0.72 -16.70
CA PHE A 65 10.59 1.14 -15.47
C PHE A 65 11.35 2.28 -14.80
N PHE A 66 10.65 3.38 -14.54
CA PHE A 66 11.09 4.45 -13.66
C PHE A 66 10.37 4.30 -12.32
N GLU A 67 11.09 3.83 -11.31
CA GLU A 67 10.63 3.67 -9.93
C GLU A 67 11.32 4.69 -9.02
N VAL A 68 10.54 5.42 -8.21
CA VAL A 68 11.05 6.35 -7.19
C VAL A 68 10.22 6.24 -5.92
N ASP A 69 10.87 6.13 -4.78
CA ASP A 69 10.24 6.13 -3.46
C ASP A 69 10.32 7.53 -2.84
N LEU A 70 9.17 8.21 -2.66
CA LEU A 70 9.03 9.58 -2.14
C LEU A 70 8.25 9.63 -0.81
N PRO A 71 8.45 10.64 0.06
CA PRO A 71 7.73 10.72 1.34
C PRO A 71 6.21 10.88 1.20
N LYS A 72 5.43 10.19 2.04
CA LYS A 72 3.95 10.31 2.13
C LYS A 72 3.46 11.74 2.38
N THR A 73 4.29 12.57 3.01
CA THR A 73 4.05 14.00 3.23
C THR A 73 4.06 14.80 1.92
N ALA A 74 4.93 14.44 0.98
CA ALA A 74 5.12 15.19 -0.25
C ALA A 74 3.91 15.14 -1.21
N PHE A 75 3.77 16.19 -2.00
CA PHE A 75 2.92 16.20 -3.19
C PHE A 75 3.81 16.24 -4.44
N ILE A 76 3.49 15.39 -5.42
CA ILE A 76 4.11 15.46 -6.74
C ILE A 76 3.60 16.74 -7.42
N THR A 77 4.50 17.48 -8.05
CA THR A 77 4.22 18.78 -8.69
C THR A 77 4.51 18.79 -10.18
N ASN A 78 5.48 17.99 -10.63
CA ASN A 78 5.76 17.77 -12.03
C ASN A 78 6.24 16.35 -12.26
N PHE A 79 5.91 15.78 -13.41
CA PHE A 79 6.57 14.62 -13.97
C PHE A 79 6.69 14.84 -15.48
N SER A 80 7.90 14.74 -16.01
CA SER A 80 8.15 14.83 -17.45
C SER A 80 8.98 13.65 -17.96
N MET A 81 8.70 13.27 -19.21
CA MET A 81 9.42 12.25 -19.95
C MET A 81 9.93 12.86 -21.25
N SER A 82 11.23 13.08 -21.35
CA SER A 82 11.92 13.75 -22.46
C SER A 82 11.30 15.12 -22.77
N THR A 83 10.42 15.23 -23.76
CA THR A 83 9.74 16.48 -24.16
C THR A 83 8.27 16.57 -23.70
N TYR A 84 7.76 15.54 -23.02
CA TYR A 84 6.36 15.46 -22.61
C TYR A 84 6.23 15.80 -21.12
N THR A 85 5.28 16.65 -20.77
CA THR A 85 5.08 17.16 -19.41
C THR A 85 3.70 16.74 -18.88
N GLY A 86 3.63 16.39 -17.60
CA GLY A 86 2.39 16.05 -16.92
C GLY A 86 1.49 17.25 -16.63
N GLU A 87 0.19 17.07 -16.85
CA GLU A 87 -0.87 18.03 -16.54
C GLU A 87 -1.70 17.49 -15.35
N VAL A 88 -1.82 18.25 -14.27
CA VAL A 88 -2.63 17.83 -13.10
C VAL A 88 -4.11 18.08 -13.36
N LYS A 89 -4.92 17.03 -13.16
CA LYS A 89 -6.36 17.00 -13.41
C LYS A 89 -7.11 16.47 -12.20
N GLU A 90 -8.41 16.68 -12.19
CA GLU A 90 -9.34 16.04 -11.24
C GLU A 90 -9.26 14.51 -11.40
N LYS A 91 -9.20 13.79 -10.29
CA LYS A 91 -8.94 12.34 -10.26
C LYS A 91 -9.88 11.51 -11.13
N GLU A 92 -11.18 11.82 -11.14
CA GLU A 92 -12.16 11.13 -11.99
C GLU A 92 -12.01 11.43 -13.50
N LYS A 93 -11.57 12.64 -13.86
CA LYS A 93 -11.28 13.01 -15.27
C LYS A 93 -10.02 12.31 -15.75
N ALA A 94 -8.98 12.29 -14.91
CA ALA A 94 -7.76 11.54 -15.14
C ALA A 94 -8.03 10.04 -15.30
N LYS A 95 -8.72 9.41 -14.33
CA LYS A 95 -9.09 7.98 -14.37
C LYS A 95 -9.82 7.60 -15.66
N LYS A 96 -10.77 8.41 -16.14
CA LYS A 96 -11.43 8.21 -17.44
C LYS A 96 -10.47 8.32 -18.63
N GLN A 97 -9.49 9.21 -18.57
CA GLN A 97 -8.45 9.35 -19.59
C GLN A 97 -7.49 8.13 -19.59
N TYR A 98 -7.16 7.57 -18.42
CA TYR A 98 -6.39 6.32 -18.27
C TYR A 98 -7.16 5.09 -18.74
N GLN A 99 -8.41 4.90 -18.30
CA GLN A 99 -9.23 3.74 -18.68
C GLN A 99 -9.42 3.67 -20.20
N LYS A 100 -9.51 4.82 -20.87
CA LYS A 100 -9.54 4.91 -22.33
C LYS A 100 -8.20 4.54 -23.00
N ALA A 101 -7.07 4.84 -22.38
CA ALA A 101 -5.74 4.47 -22.88
C ALA A 101 -5.47 2.96 -22.69
N VAL A 102 -5.79 2.42 -21.51
CA VAL A 102 -5.64 0.99 -21.22
C VAL A 102 -6.56 0.13 -22.10
N SER A 103 -7.81 0.55 -22.34
CA SER A 103 -8.71 -0.17 -23.25
C SER A 103 -8.32 -0.07 -24.73
N THR A 104 -7.40 0.81 -25.08
CA THR A 104 -6.77 0.88 -26.41
C THR A 104 -5.38 0.20 -26.46
N GLY A 105 -4.94 -0.42 -25.36
CA GLY A 105 -3.66 -1.15 -25.29
C GLY A 105 -2.42 -0.27 -25.13
N GLN A 106 -2.58 0.98 -24.68
CA GLN A 106 -1.52 2.00 -24.61
C GLN A 106 -0.81 2.04 -23.25
N THR A 107 0.37 2.68 -23.23
CA THR A 107 1.24 2.78 -22.05
C THR A 107 0.62 3.62 -20.94
N ALA A 108 0.75 3.20 -19.67
CA ALA A 108 0.23 3.97 -18.53
C ALA A 108 1.09 3.87 -17.25
N GLY A 109 1.19 5.00 -16.53
CA GLY A 109 1.84 5.09 -15.21
C GLY A 109 0.91 4.78 -14.04
N LEU A 110 1.47 4.38 -12.89
CA LEU A 110 0.72 4.09 -11.66
C LEU A 110 1.56 4.29 -10.38
N VAL A 111 1.06 5.11 -9.46
CA VAL A 111 1.66 5.26 -8.12
C VAL A 111 1.14 4.16 -7.19
N LYS A 112 2.05 3.47 -6.50
CA LYS A 112 1.79 2.42 -5.50
C LYS A 112 2.34 2.85 -4.13
N ALA A 113 1.90 2.26 -3.02
CA ALA A 113 2.50 2.57 -1.70
C ALA A 113 3.86 1.86 -1.53
N SER A 114 4.78 2.41 -0.74
CA SER A 114 6.12 1.83 -0.54
C SER A 114 6.61 1.92 0.90
N GLY A 115 6.48 0.82 1.63
CA GLY A 115 6.92 0.74 3.02
C GLY A 115 6.22 1.74 3.96
N ARG A 116 6.93 2.16 5.01
CA ARG A 116 6.34 2.82 6.18
C ARG A 116 6.11 4.33 5.97
N LYS A 117 7.16 5.05 5.57
CA LYS A 117 7.17 6.52 5.39
C LYS A 117 6.96 6.98 3.94
N MET A 118 7.09 6.08 2.95
CA MET A 118 7.18 6.45 1.52
C MET A 118 5.98 5.95 0.68
N GLU A 119 5.90 6.47 -0.54
CA GLU A 119 5.04 6.08 -1.65
C GLU A 119 5.94 5.81 -2.88
N LYS A 120 5.67 4.75 -3.65
CA LYS A 120 6.41 4.41 -4.87
C LYS A 120 5.70 5.00 -6.08
N PHE A 121 6.30 6.04 -6.63
CA PHE A 121 6.03 6.42 -8.00
C PHE A 121 6.58 5.34 -8.94
N SER A 122 5.76 4.82 -9.85
CA SER A 122 6.19 3.83 -10.85
C SER A 122 5.56 4.12 -12.21
N VAL A 123 6.38 4.19 -13.25
CA VAL A 123 5.92 4.32 -14.64
C VAL A 123 6.72 3.35 -15.49
N SER A 124 6.05 2.52 -16.29
CA SER A 124 6.70 1.75 -17.36
C SER A 124 6.45 2.44 -18.70
N VAL A 125 7.46 2.45 -19.58
CA VAL A 125 7.36 3.02 -20.92
C VAL A 125 8.18 2.22 -21.93
N ASN A 126 7.69 2.12 -23.16
CA ASN A 126 8.39 1.42 -24.23
C ASN A 126 9.33 2.36 -24.99
N ILE A 127 10.64 2.13 -24.88
CA ILE A 127 11.68 2.93 -25.54
C ILE A 127 12.05 2.27 -26.86
N ALA A 128 12.05 3.05 -27.96
CA ALA A 128 12.47 2.57 -29.28
C ALA A 128 13.93 2.04 -29.31
N ALA A 129 14.24 1.23 -30.32
CA ALA A 129 15.60 0.73 -30.55
C ALA A 129 16.62 1.87 -30.67
N ASN A 130 17.79 1.72 -30.04
CA ASN A 130 18.90 2.68 -30.10
C ASN A 130 18.52 4.13 -29.69
N SER A 131 17.51 4.32 -28.84
CA SER A 131 17.09 5.64 -28.34
C SER A 131 17.22 5.78 -26.82
N ASN A 132 17.17 7.02 -26.34
CA ASN A 132 17.22 7.36 -24.92
C ASN A 132 15.92 8.01 -24.45
N VAL A 133 15.70 7.94 -23.14
CA VAL A 133 14.64 8.68 -22.43
C VAL A 133 15.25 9.38 -21.24
N THR A 134 14.66 10.51 -20.83
CA THR A 134 14.96 11.13 -19.53
C THR A 134 13.66 11.36 -18.78
N PHE A 135 13.57 10.79 -17.59
CA PHE A 135 12.49 11.00 -16.63
C PHE A 135 12.91 12.11 -15.67
N ILE A 136 12.00 13.04 -15.38
CA ILE A 136 12.18 14.05 -14.35
C ILE A 136 10.93 14.02 -13.47
N LEU A 137 11.08 13.68 -12.19
CA LEU A 137 10.02 13.74 -11.20
C LEU A 137 10.34 14.87 -10.22
N THR A 138 9.37 15.75 -9.98
CA THR A 138 9.45 16.83 -8.98
C THR A 138 8.37 16.63 -7.93
N TYR A 139 8.78 16.68 -6.67
CA TYR A 139 7.86 16.68 -5.53
C TYR A 139 8.28 17.70 -4.47
N GLU A 140 7.31 18.18 -3.71
CA GLU A 140 7.50 19.21 -2.69
C GLU A 140 6.88 18.80 -1.36
N GLU A 141 7.55 19.11 -0.25
CA GLU A 141 7.04 18.90 1.10
C GLU A 141 7.51 19.97 2.09
N LEU A 142 6.73 20.17 3.15
CA LEU A 142 7.19 20.88 4.34
C LEU A 142 7.83 19.89 5.32
N LEU A 143 9.12 20.06 5.60
CA LEU A 143 9.84 19.24 6.56
C LEU A 143 9.29 19.45 7.98
N GLN A 144 8.95 18.34 8.65
CA GLN A 144 8.36 18.36 9.99
C GLN A 144 9.44 18.22 11.06
N ARG A 145 9.58 19.24 11.93
CA ARG A 145 10.49 19.20 13.07
C ARG A 145 10.02 18.17 14.11
N LYS A 146 10.84 17.15 14.39
CA LYS A 146 10.57 16.08 15.37
C LYS A 146 11.81 15.81 16.19
N LEU A 147 11.65 15.62 17.50
CA LEU A 147 12.75 15.38 18.44
C LEU A 147 13.90 16.42 18.33
N GLY A 148 13.58 17.65 17.90
CA GLY A 148 14.52 18.75 17.78
C GLY A 148 15.27 18.85 16.44
N GLN A 149 14.87 18.10 15.41
CA GLN A 149 15.53 18.11 14.10
C GLN A 149 14.54 17.95 12.94
N TYR A 150 14.95 18.38 11.75
CA TYR A 150 14.35 18.02 10.47
C TYR A 150 15.12 16.84 9.87
N GLU A 151 14.42 15.96 9.15
CA GLU A 151 14.99 14.77 8.48
C GLU A 151 14.54 14.77 7.02
N ILE A 152 15.49 14.86 6.09
CA ILE A 152 15.29 14.59 4.67
C ILE A 152 15.74 13.14 4.44
N MET A 153 14.88 12.32 3.85
CA MET A 153 15.17 10.93 3.48
C MET A 153 15.01 10.76 1.97
N THR A 154 16.03 10.25 1.31
CA THR A 154 15.96 9.83 -0.10
C THR A 154 16.35 8.37 -0.19
N GLN A 155 15.43 7.52 -0.63
CA GLN A 155 15.74 6.13 -0.93
C GLN A 155 16.30 6.03 -2.36
N VAL A 156 17.44 5.36 -2.52
CA VAL A 156 18.13 5.26 -3.82
C VAL A 156 18.57 3.83 -4.10
N LYS A 157 18.01 3.27 -5.18
CA LYS A 157 18.15 1.85 -5.57
C LYS A 157 18.23 1.68 -7.10
N PRO A 158 19.34 2.11 -7.75
CA PRO A 158 19.49 2.02 -9.21
C PRO A 158 19.50 0.59 -9.78
N LYS A 159 19.65 -0.46 -8.94
CA LYS A 159 19.73 -1.90 -9.29
C LYS A 159 20.91 -2.30 -10.20
N GLN A 160 21.59 -1.34 -10.86
CA GLN A 160 22.77 -1.49 -11.71
C GLN A 160 23.80 -0.38 -11.42
N LEU A 161 25.00 -0.49 -11.99
CA LEU A 161 25.99 0.60 -11.98
C LEU A 161 25.50 1.75 -12.87
N VAL A 162 25.71 3.00 -12.42
CA VAL A 162 25.24 4.20 -13.11
C VAL A 162 26.44 5.06 -13.51
N GLN A 163 26.55 5.41 -14.79
CA GLN A 163 27.71 6.13 -15.33
C GLN A 163 27.89 7.53 -14.71
N HIS A 164 26.79 8.24 -14.46
CA HIS A 164 26.76 9.50 -13.71
C HIS A 164 25.73 9.44 -12.58
N PHE A 165 26.21 9.21 -11.35
CA PHE A 165 25.37 9.19 -10.15
C PHE A 165 25.68 10.41 -9.28
N GLU A 166 24.63 11.13 -8.87
CA GLU A 166 24.75 12.36 -8.09
C GLU A 166 23.58 12.51 -7.12
N ILE A 167 23.89 12.72 -5.83
CA ILE A 167 22.95 13.29 -4.86
C ILE A 167 23.49 14.66 -4.47
N VAL A 168 22.69 15.70 -4.63
CA VAL A 168 23.00 17.07 -4.19
C VAL A 168 21.83 17.61 -3.37
N ALA A 169 22.15 18.26 -2.25
CA ALA A 169 21.20 19.02 -1.47
C ALA A 169 21.73 20.41 -1.13
N ASP A 170 20.93 21.43 -1.46
CA ASP A 170 21.18 22.83 -1.19
C ASP A 170 20.16 23.31 -0.15
N ILE A 171 20.61 23.65 1.05
CA ILE A 171 19.76 24.10 2.16
C ILE A 171 20.04 25.56 2.44
N TYR A 172 19.00 26.39 2.49
CA TYR A 172 19.06 27.79 2.88
C TYR A 172 18.02 28.10 3.96
N GLU A 173 18.52 28.54 5.12
CA GLU A 173 17.72 28.85 6.30
C GLU A 173 18.06 30.28 6.76
N PRO A 174 17.17 31.28 6.57
CA PRO A 174 17.46 32.68 6.89
C PRO A 174 17.86 32.92 8.34
N GLN A 175 17.38 32.06 9.24
CA GLN A 175 17.64 32.10 10.69
C GLN A 175 19.05 31.60 11.04
N GLY A 176 19.68 30.82 10.17
CA GLY A 176 20.94 30.12 10.38
C GLY A 176 20.77 28.63 10.70
N ILE A 177 21.76 27.81 10.33
CA ILE A 177 21.79 26.35 10.51
C ILE A 177 22.53 26.05 11.83
N ALA A 178 21.87 25.40 12.78
CA ALA A 178 22.43 25.09 14.10
C ALA A 178 23.36 23.88 14.06
N PHE A 179 22.99 22.83 13.30
CA PHE A 179 23.84 21.68 13.01
C PHE A 179 23.41 21.02 11.70
N LEU A 180 24.32 20.24 11.09
CA LEU A 180 23.99 19.41 9.94
C LEU A 180 24.81 18.10 9.88
N GLU A 181 24.09 17.01 9.68
CA GLU A 181 24.61 15.66 9.47
C GLU A 181 24.07 15.08 8.16
N ALA A 182 24.92 14.33 7.45
CA ALA A 182 24.54 13.57 6.26
C ALA A 182 25.17 12.18 6.35
N TYR A 183 24.38 11.13 6.12
CA TYR A 183 24.81 9.73 6.17
C TYR A 183 23.87 8.87 5.32
N GLY A 184 24.24 7.61 5.03
CA GLY A 184 23.34 6.68 4.36
C GLY A 184 23.58 5.24 4.76
N THR A 185 22.55 4.40 4.68
CA THR A 185 22.60 2.99 5.15
C THR A 185 23.52 2.11 4.30
N PHE A 186 23.75 2.51 3.06
CA PHE A 186 24.69 1.87 2.13
C PHE A 186 26.10 2.48 2.15
N ILE A 187 26.32 3.57 2.87
CA ILE A 187 27.61 4.29 2.87
C ILE A 187 28.57 3.57 3.82
N SER A 188 29.42 2.72 3.25
CA SER A 188 30.52 2.07 3.96
C SER A 188 31.61 3.07 4.35
N ASN A 189 32.54 2.66 5.22
CA ASN A 189 33.71 3.46 5.60
C ASN A 189 34.56 3.94 4.40
N GLU A 190 34.48 3.25 3.26
CA GLU A 190 35.19 3.60 2.02
C GLU A 190 34.45 4.67 1.20
N LEU A 191 33.12 4.76 1.37
CA LEU A 191 32.26 5.76 0.71
C LEU A 191 32.00 7.01 1.56
N LEU A 192 32.19 6.95 2.89
CA LEU A 192 32.05 8.10 3.79
C LEU A 192 32.84 9.35 3.32
N PRO A 193 34.09 9.25 2.81
CA PRO A 193 34.83 10.43 2.34
C PRO A 193 34.26 11.10 1.09
N LEU A 194 33.30 10.47 0.39
CA LEU A 194 32.65 11.00 -0.81
C LEU A 194 31.40 11.84 -0.49
N VAL A 195 30.99 11.91 0.78
CA VAL A 195 29.92 12.81 1.23
C VAL A 195 30.56 14.15 1.56
N GLU A 196 30.68 15.01 0.55
CA GLU A 196 31.17 16.36 0.74
C GLU A 196 30.06 17.21 1.39
N LYS A 197 30.43 18.02 2.38
CA LYS A 197 29.53 18.98 3.01
C LYS A 197 30.23 20.31 3.27
N THR A 198 29.65 21.37 2.72
CA THR A 198 30.07 22.75 2.96
C THR A 198 28.96 23.44 3.73
N VAL A 199 29.20 23.78 5.00
CA VAL A 199 28.22 24.46 5.86
C VAL A 199 28.75 25.84 6.22
N THR A 200 27.90 26.84 6.01
CA THR A 200 28.06 28.24 6.40
C THR A 200 26.95 28.60 7.38
N ASP A 201 26.93 29.83 7.91
CA ASP A 201 25.91 30.29 8.85
C ASP A 201 24.47 30.00 8.38
N LYS A 202 24.10 30.40 7.15
CA LYS A 202 22.73 30.26 6.62
C LYS A 202 22.54 29.18 5.57
N LYS A 203 23.63 28.57 5.09
CA LYS A 203 23.59 27.66 3.92
C LYS A 203 24.38 26.40 4.13
N ALA A 204 23.87 25.30 3.61
CA ALA A 204 24.63 24.07 3.43
C ALA A 204 24.51 23.56 1.99
N HIS A 205 25.64 23.11 1.45
CA HIS A 205 25.71 22.31 0.24
C HIS A 205 26.21 20.92 0.62
N ILE A 206 25.49 19.88 0.23
CA ILE A 206 25.84 18.48 0.44
C ILE A 206 25.90 17.82 -0.94
N SER A 207 26.98 17.10 -1.23
CA SER A 207 27.11 16.35 -2.48
C SER A 207 27.64 14.93 -2.22
N PHE A 208 27.20 13.99 -3.06
CA PHE A 208 27.67 12.61 -3.07
C PHE A 208 27.68 12.09 -4.52
N CYS A 209 28.88 12.00 -5.10
CA CYS A 209 29.12 11.77 -6.52
C CYS A 209 30.07 10.57 -6.79
N PRO A 210 29.71 9.34 -6.39
CA PRO A 210 30.55 8.16 -6.56
C PRO A 210 30.71 7.75 -8.04
N THR A 211 31.97 7.54 -8.45
CA THR A 211 32.32 6.93 -9.74
C THR A 211 31.83 5.48 -9.84
N MET A 212 31.69 4.93 -11.05
CA MET A 212 31.25 3.53 -11.23
C MET A 212 32.09 2.50 -10.48
N ASP A 213 33.40 2.73 -10.32
CA ASP A 213 34.27 1.81 -9.57
C ASP A 213 34.03 1.89 -8.07
N GLN A 214 33.72 3.07 -7.53
CA GLN A 214 33.29 3.26 -6.14
C GLN A 214 31.88 2.71 -5.87
N GLN A 215 31.00 2.74 -6.88
CA GLN A 215 29.69 2.10 -6.79
C GLN A 215 29.79 0.56 -6.75
N ARG A 216 30.90 -0.04 -7.21
CA ARG A 216 30.96 -1.49 -7.47
C ARG A 216 31.10 -2.32 -6.19
N LYS A 217 30.24 -3.34 -6.05
CA LYS A 217 30.18 -4.23 -4.87
C LYS A 217 31.37 -5.18 -4.72
N CYS A 218 32.05 -5.49 -5.81
CA CYS A 218 33.19 -6.40 -5.87
C CYS A 218 34.03 -6.12 -7.12
N PRO A 219 35.37 -6.29 -7.08
CA PRO A 219 36.21 -6.17 -8.27
C PRO A 219 35.71 -7.07 -9.41
N GLY A 220 35.37 -6.47 -10.55
CA GLY A 220 34.93 -7.19 -11.75
C GLY A 220 33.49 -7.74 -11.75
N CYS A 221 32.64 -7.39 -10.78
CA CYS A 221 31.22 -7.78 -10.76
C CYS A 221 30.30 -6.60 -11.10
N ASP A 222 29.13 -6.84 -11.69
CA ASP A 222 28.23 -5.78 -12.21
C ASP A 222 27.24 -5.23 -11.16
N GLY A 223 27.33 -5.69 -9.91
CA GLY A 223 26.47 -5.25 -8.82
C GLY A 223 26.93 -3.92 -8.20
N THR A 224 25.96 -3.06 -7.87
CA THR A 224 26.17 -1.80 -7.14
C THR A 224 26.06 -1.98 -5.61
N LEU A 225 26.76 -1.12 -4.86
CA LEU A 225 26.62 -0.93 -3.41
C LEU A 225 25.48 0.03 -3.07
N ILE A 226 25.04 0.86 -4.01
CA ILE A 226 23.97 1.84 -3.78
C ILE A 226 22.61 1.12 -3.77
N ASP A 227 22.21 0.70 -2.57
CA ASP A 227 20.90 0.12 -2.28
C ASP A 227 20.53 0.45 -0.83
N GLY A 228 19.74 1.51 -0.64
CA GLY A 228 19.29 1.93 0.67
C GLY A 228 18.86 3.40 0.73
N ASP A 229 19.06 4.01 1.90
CA ASP A 229 18.52 5.33 2.24
C ASP A 229 19.66 6.31 2.51
N PHE A 230 19.58 7.50 1.93
CA PHE A 230 20.41 8.66 2.23
C PHE A 230 19.61 9.62 3.12
N PHE A 231 20.24 10.07 4.21
CA PHE A 231 19.64 10.93 5.22
C PHE A 231 20.41 12.24 5.32
N ILE A 232 19.68 13.35 5.41
CA ILE A 232 20.22 14.65 5.84
C ILE A 232 19.42 15.09 7.05
N LYS A 233 20.10 15.36 8.16
CA LYS A 233 19.51 15.84 9.41
C LYS A 233 20.07 17.21 9.75
N TYR A 234 19.20 18.15 10.10
CA TYR A 234 19.60 19.48 10.50
C TYR A 234 18.60 20.10 11.47
N ASP A 235 19.01 21.15 12.17
CA ASP A 235 18.12 22.07 12.89
C ASP A 235 18.59 23.51 12.64
N VAL A 236 17.78 24.47 13.02
CA VAL A 236 18.02 25.90 12.78
C VAL A 236 18.22 26.68 14.08
N ASN A 237 18.93 27.80 13.97
CA ASN A 237 18.98 28.80 15.02
C ASN A 237 17.59 29.44 15.15
N ARG A 238 16.98 29.42 16.35
CA ARG A 238 15.53 29.66 16.49
C ARG A 238 15.20 31.15 16.63
N ALA A 239 15.08 31.86 15.50
CA ALA A 239 14.67 33.28 15.49
C ALA A 239 13.94 33.70 14.19
N GLU A 240 12.87 34.49 14.35
CA GLU A 240 12.18 35.32 13.33
C GLU A 240 11.21 34.65 12.31
N THR A 241 10.21 35.44 11.92
CA THR A 241 9.06 35.09 11.04
C THR A 241 9.32 35.56 9.61
N LEU A 242 8.94 34.74 8.61
CA LEU A 242 9.16 35.04 7.20
C LEU A 242 7.93 35.71 6.55
N VAL A 243 8.13 36.78 5.77
CA VAL A 243 7.04 37.54 5.12
C VAL A 243 7.45 38.04 3.72
N ASN A 244 6.64 37.76 2.70
CA ASN A 244 6.72 38.32 1.34
C ASN A 244 5.38 38.14 0.58
N GLY A 245 4.36 38.97 0.87
CA GLY A 245 3.01 38.87 0.26
C GLY A 245 2.18 37.67 0.76
N TYR A 246 2.80 36.51 0.85
CA TYR A 246 2.45 35.42 1.76
C TYR A 246 3.38 35.47 2.98
N PHE A 247 2.99 34.84 4.09
CA PHE A 247 3.86 34.72 5.26
C PHE A 247 3.90 33.30 5.80
N VAL A 248 5.00 32.96 6.47
CA VAL A 248 5.19 31.69 7.15
C VAL A 248 5.84 31.94 8.51
N HIS A 249 5.12 31.60 9.56
CA HIS A 249 5.53 31.78 10.95
C HIS A 249 5.87 30.41 11.57
N PHE A 250 7.16 30.24 11.86
CA PHE A 250 7.72 29.10 12.56
C PHE A 250 7.83 29.41 14.06
N PHE A 251 7.04 28.74 14.89
CA PHE A 251 6.98 28.96 16.33
C PHE A 251 7.51 27.74 17.10
N ALA A 252 8.77 27.83 17.53
CA ALA A 252 9.47 26.83 18.35
C ALA A 252 10.39 27.50 19.39
N PRO A 253 9.85 28.22 20.39
CA PRO A 253 10.64 28.93 21.40
C PRO A 253 11.67 28.04 22.10
N PRO A 254 12.95 28.45 22.22
CA PRO A 254 13.97 27.71 22.95
C PRO A 254 13.76 27.76 24.47
N ASP A 255 14.40 26.82 25.17
CA ASP A 255 14.64 26.83 26.62
C ASP A 255 13.42 27.02 27.54
N LEU A 256 12.22 26.67 27.06
CA LEU A 256 11.02 26.68 27.89
C LEU A 256 11.05 25.57 28.95
N PRO A 257 10.63 25.86 30.20
CA PRO A 257 10.50 24.84 31.22
C PRO A 257 9.34 23.91 30.91
N ARG A 258 9.57 22.60 31.08
CA ARG A 258 8.58 21.54 30.91
C ARG A 258 7.34 21.76 31.79
N VAL A 259 6.16 21.58 31.19
CA VAL A 259 4.87 21.54 31.89
C VAL A 259 4.61 20.10 32.39
N PRO A 260 4.21 19.89 33.66
CA PRO A 260 3.83 18.57 34.15
C PRO A 260 2.64 17.99 33.36
N LYS A 261 2.57 16.66 33.23
CA LYS A 261 1.46 16.00 32.51
C LYS A 261 0.70 15.00 33.36
N ASN A 262 -0.59 14.88 33.08
CA ASN A 262 -1.48 13.83 33.56
C ASN A 262 -1.72 12.87 32.39
N VAL A 263 -1.25 11.62 32.47
CA VAL A 263 -1.32 10.67 31.35
C VAL A 263 -2.02 9.36 31.75
N VAL A 264 -3.03 8.95 30.99
CA VAL A 264 -3.59 7.60 31.10
C VAL A 264 -3.16 6.79 29.89
N PHE A 265 -2.44 5.70 30.14
CA PHE A 265 -2.11 4.70 29.13
C PHE A 265 -3.24 3.68 29.05
N VAL A 266 -3.84 3.52 27.88
CA VAL A 266 -4.95 2.60 27.60
C VAL A 266 -4.41 1.52 26.67
N ILE A 267 -4.16 0.33 27.22
CA ILE A 267 -3.39 -0.73 26.56
C ILE A 267 -4.32 -1.90 26.25
N ASP A 268 -4.45 -2.21 24.97
CA ASP A 268 -5.14 -3.41 24.50
C ASP A 268 -4.37 -4.67 24.94
N ARG A 269 -5.13 -5.64 25.44
CA ARG A 269 -4.65 -6.98 25.78
C ARG A 269 -5.59 -8.06 25.24
N SER A 270 -6.33 -7.78 24.18
CA SER A 270 -7.15 -8.74 23.44
C SER A 270 -6.32 -9.91 22.88
N GLY A 271 -6.99 -10.97 22.42
CA GLY A 271 -6.31 -12.18 21.92
C GLY A 271 -5.35 -11.94 20.75
N SER A 272 -5.60 -10.94 19.90
CA SER A 272 -4.77 -10.56 18.74
C SER A 272 -3.37 -10.09 19.15
N MET A 273 -3.23 -9.46 20.31
CA MET A 273 -1.95 -8.98 20.86
C MET A 273 -0.95 -10.10 21.21
N SER A 274 -1.32 -11.38 21.06
CA SER A 274 -0.47 -12.53 21.38
C SER A 274 0.91 -12.51 20.69
N GLY A 275 1.89 -13.19 21.30
CA GLY A 275 3.25 -13.28 20.77
C GLY A 275 4.06 -11.99 20.96
N ASN A 276 4.67 -11.51 19.87
CA ASN A 276 5.63 -10.39 19.94
C ASN A 276 4.95 -9.05 20.28
N LYS A 277 3.71 -8.81 19.82
CA LYS A 277 2.98 -7.55 20.07
C LYS A 277 2.88 -7.22 21.56
N ILE A 278 2.37 -8.14 22.40
CA ILE A 278 2.31 -7.93 23.86
C ILE A 278 3.67 -7.99 24.56
N HIS A 279 4.71 -8.59 23.97
CA HIS A 279 6.08 -8.51 24.50
C HIS A 279 6.64 -7.11 24.35
N GLN A 280 6.66 -6.60 23.11
CA GLN A 280 7.21 -5.31 22.73
C GLN A 280 6.44 -4.15 23.40
N THR A 281 5.11 -4.27 23.50
CA THR A 281 4.27 -3.35 24.29
C THR A 281 4.71 -3.26 25.75
N ARG A 282 4.97 -4.40 26.41
CA ARG A 282 5.44 -4.40 27.81
C ARG A 282 6.84 -3.82 27.93
N GLU A 283 7.76 -4.13 27.04
CA GLU A 283 9.12 -3.57 27.05
C GLU A 283 9.14 -2.05 26.84
N ALA A 284 8.35 -1.56 25.86
CA ALA A 284 8.19 -0.13 25.63
C ALA A 284 7.60 0.56 26.87
N MET A 285 6.51 0.01 27.43
CA MET A 285 5.89 0.56 28.65
C MET A 285 6.82 0.54 29.87
N LEU A 286 7.66 -0.49 30.03
CA LEU A 286 8.67 -0.52 31.10
C LEU A 286 9.75 0.56 30.95
N THR A 287 10.00 1.01 29.71
CA THR A 287 10.90 2.12 29.39
C THR A 287 10.20 3.46 29.67
N ILE A 288 9.06 3.69 29.03
CA ILE A 288 8.19 4.88 29.16
C ILE A 288 7.89 5.21 30.64
N LEU A 289 7.69 4.20 31.49
CA LEU A 289 7.47 4.41 32.93
C LEU A 289 8.69 4.97 33.69
N ASN A 290 9.91 4.85 33.17
CA ASN A 290 11.10 5.53 33.73
C ASN A 290 11.22 6.97 33.28
N ASP A 291 10.72 7.26 32.08
CA ASP A 291 10.84 8.58 31.44
C ASP A 291 9.73 9.53 31.93
N LEU A 292 8.81 9.04 32.77
CA LEU A 292 7.90 9.86 33.57
C LEU A 292 8.69 10.69 34.59
N HIS A 293 8.54 12.01 34.51
CA HIS A 293 9.11 12.93 35.50
C HIS A 293 8.33 12.84 36.82
N GLU A 294 8.98 13.01 37.98
CA GLU A 294 8.32 12.81 39.28
C GLU A 294 7.07 13.67 39.50
N ASP A 295 7.02 14.87 38.90
CA ASP A 295 5.86 15.78 38.93
C ASP A 295 4.68 15.38 38.05
N ASP A 296 4.83 14.37 37.21
CA ASP A 296 3.74 13.82 36.41
C ASP A 296 2.81 12.97 37.25
N TYR A 297 1.55 12.89 36.80
CA TYR A 297 0.56 11.97 37.33
C TYR A 297 0.20 10.97 36.22
N PHE A 298 0.11 9.70 36.57
CA PHE A 298 -0.16 8.66 35.57
C PHE A 298 -1.13 7.59 36.06
N GLY A 299 -1.76 6.93 35.09
CA GLY A 299 -2.66 5.81 35.28
C GLY A 299 -2.50 4.80 34.14
N ILE A 300 -2.85 3.54 34.41
CA ILE A 300 -2.81 2.47 33.42
C ILE A 300 -4.15 1.76 33.43
N VAL A 301 -4.79 1.74 32.27
CA VAL A 301 -6.00 0.98 31.95
C VAL A 301 -5.58 -0.10 30.96
N THR A 302 -5.96 -1.35 31.22
CA THR A 302 -5.75 -2.45 30.27
C THR A 302 -7.10 -3.04 29.93
N PHE A 303 -7.37 -3.30 28.65
CA PHE A 303 -8.70 -3.72 28.22
C PHE A 303 -8.67 -4.93 27.30
N ASP A 304 -9.70 -5.74 27.44
CA ASP A 304 -10.16 -6.70 26.46
C ASP A 304 -11.70 -6.53 26.33
N HIS A 305 -12.51 -7.57 26.55
CA HIS A 305 -13.92 -7.41 26.95
C HIS A 305 -14.09 -6.96 28.42
N HIS A 306 -13.05 -7.12 29.24
CA HIS A 306 -12.98 -6.62 30.61
C HIS A 306 -11.99 -5.47 30.71
N ILE A 307 -12.40 -4.39 31.37
CA ILE A 307 -11.56 -3.22 31.64
C ILE A 307 -10.96 -3.37 33.03
N SER A 308 -9.64 -3.46 33.10
CA SER A 308 -8.87 -3.51 34.35
C SER A 308 -8.06 -2.23 34.50
N THR A 309 -7.84 -1.77 35.73
CA THR A 309 -6.99 -0.60 36.01
C THR A 309 -5.93 -0.97 37.04
N TRP A 310 -4.75 -0.35 36.96
CA TRP A 310 -3.73 -0.51 38.00
C TRP A 310 -4.21 0.13 39.32
N LYS A 311 -4.80 1.32 39.23
CA LYS A 311 -5.42 2.08 40.33
C LYS A 311 -6.62 2.86 39.78
N ASP A 312 -7.67 3.03 40.57
CA ASP A 312 -8.86 3.82 40.22
C ASP A 312 -8.64 5.34 40.19
N SER A 313 -7.41 5.82 40.41
CA SER A 313 -7.04 7.22 40.28
C SER A 313 -5.61 7.44 39.82
N LEU A 314 -5.39 8.56 39.15
CA LEU A 314 -4.08 9.05 38.74
C LEU A 314 -3.14 9.18 39.95
N THR A 315 -1.92 8.69 39.78
CA THR A 315 -0.93 8.53 40.84
C THR A 315 0.34 9.29 40.46
N LYS A 316 0.92 10.06 41.40
CA LYS A 316 2.16 10.81 41.17
C LYS A 316 3.33 9.86 40.87
N ALA A 317 4.15 10.18 39.87
CA ALA A 317 5.23 9.36 39.33
C ALA A 317 6.48 9.26 40.22
N THR A 318 6.31 8.98 41.51
CA THR A 318 7.41 8.69 42.43
C THR A 318 8.05 7.34 42.09
N THR A 319 9.33 7.14 42.43
CA THR A 319 10.07 5.90 42.16
C THR A 319 9.34 4.65 42.67
N GLY A 320 8.69 4.73 43.83
CA GLY A 320 7.90 3.63 44.40
C GLY A 320 6.65 3.31 43.58
N ASN A 321 5.88 4.33 43.19
CA ASN A 321 4.68 4.17 42.36
C ASN A 321 5.04 3.65 40.95
N VAL A 322 6.13 4.14 40.36
CA VAL A 322 6.68 3.63 39.09
C VAL A 322 7.07 2.16 39.20
N SER A 323 7.76 1.76 40.28
CA SER A 323 8.13 0.36 40.50
C SER A 323 6.91 -0.56 40.67
N GLU A 324 5.86 -0.10 41.32
CA GLU A 324 4.60 -0.84 41.48
C GLU A 324 3.87 -0.98 40.13
N ALA A 325 3.76 0.10 39.36
CA ALA A 325 3.17 0.10 38.03
C ALA A 325 3.93 -0.82 37.04
N LYS A 326 5.26 -0.85 37.12
CA LYS A 326 6.07 -1.84 36.37
C LYS A 326 5.73 -3.29 36.76
N GLY A 327 5.38 -3.54 38.01
CA GLY A 327 4.87 -4.84 38.47
C GLY A 327 3.56 -5.20 37.77
N PHE A 328 2.61 -4.26 37.72
CA PHE A 328 1.36 -4.41 36.98
C PHE A 328 1.59 -4.64 35.48
N VAL A 329 2.43 -3.85 34.81
CA VAL A 329 2.75 -3.99 33.38
C VAL A 329 3.36 -5.36 33.04
N LYS A 330 4.25 -5.88 33.88
CA LYS A 330 4.82 -7.23 33.69
C LYS A 330 3.76 -8.33 33.74
N GLY A 331 2.72 -8.13 34.55
CA GLY A 331 1.57 -9.03 34.70
C GLY A 331 0.51 -8.93 33.60
N ILE A 332 0.66 -8.04 32.61
CA ILE A 332 -0.26 -7.98 31.46
C ILE A 332 -0.08 -9.25 30.62
N TYR A 333 -1.18 -9.96 30.40
CA TYR A 333 -1.31 -11.12 29.52
C TYR A 333 -2.49 -10.90 28.57
N GLN A 334 -2.43 -11.53 27.40
CA GLN A 334 -3.48 -11.44 26.37
C GLN A 334 -4.68 -12.33 26.68
N SER A 335 -5.91 -11.86 26.42
CA SER A 335 -7.16 -12.58 26.66
C SER A 335 -8.33 -11.92 25.94
N GLY A 336 -9.32 -12.70 25.49
CA GLY A 336 -10.65 -12.20 25.11
C GLY A 336 -10.72 -11.27 23.89
N TYR A 337 -11.80 -10.48 23.87
CA TYR A 337 -12.21 -9.56 22.80
C TYR A 337 -11.70 -8.12 23.04
N THR A 338 -12.26 -7.11 22.38
CA THR A 338 -11.71 -5.75 22.29
C THR A 338 -12.83 -4.69 22.47
N ASP A 339 -12.96 -4.10 23.68
CA ASP A 339 -13.88 -2.98 23.99
C ASP A 339 -13.10 -1.65 24.12
N ILE A 340 -12.77 -1.03 22.98
CA ILE A 340 -12.09 0.27 22.92
C ILE A 340 -12.94 1.36 23.59
N ASN A 341 -14.26 1.32 23.38
CA ASN A 341 -15.18 2.35 23.87
C ASN A 341 -15.18 2.40 25.40
N GLY A 342 -15.46 1.27 26.07
CA GLY A 342 -15.49 1.20 27.52
C GLY A 342 -14.13 1.55 28.15
N ALA A 343 -13.02 1.13 27.52
CA ALA A 343 -11.67 1.45 27.97
C ALA A 343 -11.38 2.96 27.94
N LEU A 344 -11.71 3.64 26.84
CA LEU A 344 -11.57 5.10 26.72
C LEU A 344 -12.51 5.84 27.67
N MET A 345 -13.76 5.40 27.82
CA MET A 345 -14.71 5.98 28.79
C MET A 345 -14.18 5.90 30.23
N LYS A 346 -13.60 4.76 30.64
CA LYS A 346 -12.98 4.61 31.96
C LYS A 346 -11.73 5.48 32.14
N ALA A 347 -10.93 5.68 31.09
CA ALA A 347 -9.77 6.56 31.12
C ALA A 347 -10.17 8.04 31.27
N VAL A 348 -11.19 8.49 30.53
CA VAL A 348 -11.78 9.83 30.66
C VAL A 348 -12.41 10.04 32.04
N ASP A 349 -13.16 9.06 32.56
CA ASP A 349 -13.77 9.09 33.89
C ASP A 349 -12.73 9.29 35.01
N ILE A 350 -11.62 8.54 34.99
CA ILE A 350 -10.50 8.70 35.93
C ILE A 350 -9.94 10.14 35.85
N MET A 351 -9.63 10.60 34.64
CA MET A 351 -9.05 11.93 34.40
C MET A 351 -9.99 13.05 34.89
N MET A 352 -11.28 12.97 34.58
CA MET A 352 -12.28 13.98 34.96
C MET A 352 -12.53 13.98 36.46
N LYS A 353 -12.66 12.82 37.11
CA LYS A 353 -12.86 12.73 38.58
C LYS A 353 -11.70 13.35 39.35
N ASP A 354 -10.47 13.06 38.96
CA ASP A 354 -9.29 13.59 39.63
C ASP A 354 -9.05 15.08 39.34
N LYS A 355 -9.44 15.58 38.15
CA LYS A 355 -9.48 17.01 37.81
C LYS A 355 -10.50 17.75 38.68
N GLN A 356 -11.73 17.22 38.81
CA GLN A 356 -12.78 17.79 39.66
C GLN A 356 -12.39 17.77 41.15
N ALA A 357 -11.74 16.71 41.61
CA ALA A 357 -11.20 16.58 42.96
C ALA A 357 -9.91 17.40 43.21
N LYS A 358 -9.39 18.12 42.19
CA LYS A 358 -8.18 18.95 42.25
C LYS A 358 -6.93 18.21 42.76
N LYS A 359 -6.78 16.92 42.42
CA LYS A 359 -5.63 16.10 42.86
C LYS A 359 -4.29 16.51 42.24
N PHE A 360 -4.35 17.12 41.06
CA PHE A 360 -3.20 17.68 40.34
C PHE A 360 -3.49 19.13 39.96
N THR A 361 -2.46 19.85 39.52
CA THR A 361 -2.59 21.28 39.22
C THR A 361 -3.39 21.53 37.94
N GLU A 362 -4.17 22.61 37.91
CA GLU A 362 -4.84 23.11 36.68
C GLU A 362 -3.83 23.51 35.57
N ARG A 363 -2.53 23.54 35.88
CA ARG A 363 -1.44 23.81 34.93
C ARG A 363 -0.96 22.57 34.18
N SER A 364 -1.26 21.38 34.70
CA SER A 364 -0.82 20.13 34.10
C SER A 364 -1.63 19.82 32.85
N VAL A 365 -0.99 19.45 31.74
CA VAL A 365 -1.73 19.01 30.54
C VAL A 365 -2.27 17.61 30.73
N SER A 366 -3.49 17.35 30.26
CA SER A 366 -4.12 16.03 30.35
C SER A 366 -4.12 15.34 28.99
N MET A 367 -3.70 14.08 28.96
CA MET A 367 -3.65 13.27 27.73
C MET A 367 -3.99 11.80 27.98
N ILE A 368 -4.51 11.14 26.95
CA ILE A 368 -4.75 9.70 26.90
C ILE A 368 -3.94 9.14 25.73
N ILE A 369 -3.24 8.02 25.95
CA ILE A 369 -2.50 7.29 24.92
C ILE A 369 -3.12 5.90 24.81
N LEU A 370 -3.87 5.67 23.73
CA LEU A 370 -4.44 4.37 23.36
C LEU A 370 -3.42 3.58 22.53
N LEU A 371 -3.27 2.30 22.81
CA LEU A 371 -2.57 1.32 21.98
C LEU A 371 -3.50 0.14 21.74
N THR A 372 -3.77 -0.20 20.48
CA THR A 372 -4.62 -1.31 20.05
C THR A 372 -4.12 -1.91 18.74
N ASP A 373 -4.34 -3.22 18.55
CA ASP A 373 -4.00 -3.92 17.32
C ASP A 373 -5.20 -4.39 16.50
N GLY A 374 -6.43 -4.24 17.01
CA GLY A 374 -7.62 -4.82 16.41
C GLY A 374 -8.83 -3.88 16.40
N MET A 375 -9.84 -4.27 15.60
CA MET A 375 -11.13 -3.57 15.54
C MET A 375 -11.99 -3.83 16.78
N PRO A 376 -12.80 -2.86 17.22
CA PRO A 376 -13.67 -3.02 18.38
C PRO A 376 -14.77 -4.07 18.10
N ASN A 377 -14.78 -5.13 18.90
CA ASN A 377 -15.63 -6.31 18.70
C ASN A 377 -16.35 -6.77 19.99
N SER A 378 -16.20 -6.01 21.08
CA SER A 378 -16.98 -6.13 22.32
C SER A 378 -17.44 -4.74 22.78
N GLY A 379 -18.53 -4.68 23.56
CA GLY A 379 -19.12 -3.40 23.97
C GLY A 379 -19.76 -2.67 22.78
N VAL A 380 -19.34 -1.43 22.53
CA VAL A 380 -19.76 -0.64 21.36
C VAL A 380 -18.76 -0.86 20.23
N SER A 381 -19.19 -1.46 19.12
CA SER A 381 -18.35 -1.79 17.95
C SER A 381 -18.47 -0.82 16.77
N SER A 382 -19.52 0.00 16.72
CA SER A 382 -19.75 0.96 15.63
C SER A 382 -18.73 2.10 15.67
N THR A 383 -17.77 2.12 14.74
CA THR A 383 -16.65 3.09 14.77
C THR A 383 -17.07 4.56 14.81
N PRO A 384 -18.12 5.03 14.10
CA PRO A 384 -18.58 6.43 14.23
C PRO A 384 -19.19 6.72 15.61
N GLN A 385 -19.87 5.74 16.22
CA GLN A 385 -20.44 5.89 17.57
C GLN A 385 -19.35 5.99 18.64
N ILE A 386 -18.25 5.23 18.49
CA ILE A 386 -17.11 5.33 19.41
C ILE A 386 -16.45 6.70 19.29
N GLN A 387 -16.23 7.18 18.06
CA GLN A 387 -15.68 8.52 17.80
C GLN A 387 -16.53 9.62 18.45
N GLU A 388 -17.85 9.55 18.29
CA GLU A 388 -18.80 10.45 18.96
C GLU A 388 -18.74 10.37 20.49
N ASN A 389 -18.85 9.17 21.07
CA ASN A 389 -18.81 8.96 22.51
C ASN A 389 -17.52 9.54 23.13
N VAL A 390 -16.38 9.31 22.47
CA VAL A 390 -15.05 9.76 22.91
C VAL A 390 -14.93 11.28 22.81
N ARG A 391 -15.32 11.86 21.66
CA ARG A 391 -15.37 13.32 21.45
C ARG A 391 -16.19 14.02 22.54
N ASP A 392 -17.39 13.52 22.80
CA ASP A 392 -18.34 14.15 23.72
C ASP A 392 -17.91 13.98 25.18
N ALA A 393 -17.35 12.83 25.55
CA ALA A 393 -16.81 12.59 26.90
C ALA A 393 -15.54 13.40 27.19
N MET A 394 -14.65 13.57 26.20
CA MET A 394 -13.43 14.35 26.36
C MET A 394 -13.69 15.86 26.36
N GLY A 395 -14.65 16.34 25.57
CA GLY A 395 -15.13 17.72 25.58
C GLY A 395 -14.01 18.78 25.47
N GLY A 396 -12.96 18.51 24.68
CA GLY A 396 -11.80 19.41 24.50
C GLY A 396 -10.92 19.62 25.75
N ASN A 397 -11.10 18.83 26.81
CA ASN A 397 -10.38 19.02 28.08
C ASN A 397 -9.00 18.34 28.16
N MET A 398 -8.67 17.51 27.17
CA MET A 398 -7.51 16.63 27.13
C MET A 398 -7.25 16.17 25.67
N SER A 399 -6.04 15.72 25.36
CA SER A 399 -5.68 15.19 24.03
C SER A 399 -5.74 13.66 23.99
N LEU A 400 -6.15 13.07 22.86
CA LEU A 400 -6.09 11.61 22.62
C LEU A 400 -5.10 11.28 21.52
N PHE A 401 -4.17 10.39 21.84
CA PHE A 401 -3.21 9.81 20.91
C PHE A 401 -3.53 8.33 20.70
N CYS A 402 -3.62 7.89 19.45
CA CYS A 402 -3.93 6.48 19.13
C CYS A 402 -2.77 5.80 18.40
N LEU A 403 -2.33 4.67 18.94
CA LEU A 403 -1.27 3.83 18.39
C LEU A 403 -1.92 2.56 17.82
N GLY A 404 -1.95 2.45 16.49
CA GLY A 404 -2.46 1.28 15.79
C GLY A 404 -1.32 0.31 15.51
N PHE A 405 -1.27 -0.82 16.23
CA PHE A 405 -0.20 -1.82 16.13
C PHE A 405 -0.54 -2.87 15.08
N GLY A 406 0.28 -3.01 14.04
CA GLY A 406 -0.02 -3.90 12.92
C GLY A 406 -1.07 -3.32 11.98
N ASN A 407 -1.50 -4.10 11.00
CA ASN A 407 -2.44 -3.66 9.97
C ASN A 407 -3.91 -4.01 10.26
N ASP A 408 -4.19 -4.86 11.27
CA ASP A 408 -5.51 -5.44 11.53
C ASP A 408 -6.54 -4.44 12.10
N VAL A 409 -6.08 -3.28 12.59
CA VAL A 409 -6.92 -2.13 12.94
C VAL A 409 -7.02 -1.13 11.79
N ASP A 410 -8.24 -0.64 11.52
CA ASP A 410 -8.46 0.48 10.61
C ASP A 410 -7.78 1.74 11.17
N TYR A 411 -6.77 2.21 10.44
CA TYR A 411 -6.03 3.41 10.80
C TYR A 411 -6.87 4.68 10.62
N SER A 412 -7.82 4.70 9.68
CA SER A 412 -8.71 5.83 9.43
C SER A 412 -9.59 6.12 10.66
N PHE A 413 -10.20 5.06 11.22
CA PHE A 413 -10.92 5.13 12.49
C PHE A 413 -10.09 5.78 13.62
N LEU A 414 -8.85 5.33 13.82
CA LEU A 414 -7.96 5.85 14.88
C LEU A 414 -7.48 7.29 14.61
N ASP A 415 -7.18 7.63 13.37
CA ASP A 415 -6.70 8.95 12.95
C ASP A 415 -7.80 10.01 13.11
N VAL A 416 -9.01 9.75 12.60
CA VAL A 416 -10.18 10.62 12.80
C VAL A 416 -10.48 10.80 14.30
N MET A 417 -10.47 9.72 15.09
CA MET A 417 -10.73 9.77 16.53
C MET A 417 -9.67 10.62 17.28
N SER A 418 -8.40 10.54 16.88
CA SER A 418 -7.30 11.32 17.48
C SER A 418 -7.40 12.81 17.12
N ARG A 419 -7.65 13.12 15.83
CA ARG A 419 -7.74 14.50 15.33
C ARG A 419 -8.94 15.25 15.92
N GLN A 420 -10.10 14.59 16.02
CA GLN A 420 -11.28 15.13 16.70
C GLN A 420 -11.01 15.50 18.17
N ASN A 421 -10.00 14.85 18.78
CA ASN A 421 -9.64 14.98 20.19
C ASN A 421 -8.22 15.57 20.37
N GLN A 422 -7.83 16.49 19.47
CA GLN A 422 -6.64 17.33 19.62
C GLN A 422 -5.32 16.55 19.89
N GLY A 423 -5.17 15.37 19.30
CA GLY A 423 -3.94 14.60 19.26
C GLY A 423 -3.67 14.02 17.87
N LEU A 424 -2.83 13.00 17.80
CA LEU A 424 -2.44 12.36 16.53
C LEU A 424 -2.45 10.84 16.65
N ALA A 425 -2.74 10.16 15.53
CA ALA A 425 -2.53 8.72 15.41
C ALA A 425 -1.12 8.39 14.89
N ARG A 426 -0.63 7.21 15.22
CA ARG A 426 0.62 6.65 14.67
C ARG A 426 0.45 5.15 14.43
N ARG A 427 0.76 4.70 13.22
CA ARG A 427 0.87 3.27 12.90
C ARG A 427 2.19 2.74 13.49
N ILE A 428 2.10 1.72 14.34
CA ILE A 428 3.24 0.96 14.86
C ILE A 428 3.33 -0.30 14.02
N TYR A 429 4.38 -0.42 13.23
CA TYR A 429 4.53 -1.51 12.28
C TYR A 429 5.11 -2.74 12.99
N GLU A 430 4.52 -3.91 12.76
CA GLU A 430 5.05 -5.19 13.22
C GLU A 430 6.46 -5.42 12.65
N GLY A 431 7.38 -5.77 13.54
CA GLY A 431 8.80 -5.86 13.25
C GLY A 431 9.63 -5.86 14.53
N SER A 432 10.92 -6.18 14.44
CA SER A 432 11.83 -6.21 15.61
C SER A 432 11.98 -4.85 16.31
N ASP A 433 11.70 -3.76 15.60
CA ASP A 433 11.85 -2.39 16.06
C ASP A 433 10.58 -1.76 16.65
N ALA A 434 9.47 -2.50 16.77
CA ALA A 434 8.20 -1.95 17.28
C ALA A 434 8.32 -1.35 18.70
N THR A 435 9.17 -1.91 19.57
CA THR A 435 9.50 -1.34 20.88
C THR A 435 10.09 0.08 20.75
N VAL A 436 10.97 0.30 19.77
CA VAL A 436 11.61 1.60 19.48
C VAL A 436 10.62 2.57 18.83
N GLN A 437 9.73 2.09 17.97
CA GLN A 437 8.65 2.90 17.40
C GLN A 437 7.71 3.44 18.50
N LEU A 438 7.37 2.62 19.50
CA LEU A 438 6.55 3.02 20.66
C LEU A 438 7.28 4.03 21.56
N GLN A 439 8.56 3.79 21.84
CA GLN A 439 9.41 4.71 22.62
C GLN A 439 9.55 6.07 21.92
N GLY A 440 9.93 6.08 20.63
CA GLY A 440 10.08 7.31 19.85
C GLY A 440 8.79 8.11 19.71
N PHE A 441 7.63 7.45 19.57
CA PHE A 441 6.34 8.15 19.66
C PHE A 441 6.15 8.80 21.03
N TYR A 442 6.45 8.09 22.13
CA TYR A 442 6.32 8.68 23.46
C TYR A 442 7.27 9.87 23.64
N GLU A 443 8.51 9.79 23.17
CA GLU A 443 9.48 10.90 23.19
C GLU A 443 8.93 12.15 22.46
N GLU A 444 8.25 11.99 21.31
CA GLU A 444 7.58 13.10 20.59
C GLU A 444 6.54 13.84 21.46
N VAL A 445 5.92 13.19 22.46
CA VAL A 445 4.83 13.76 23.30
C VAL A 445 5.14 13.84 24.80
N ALA A 446 6.31 13.37 25.26
CA ALA A 446 6.64 13.21 26.68
C ALA A 446 6.81 14.53 27.45
N SER A 447 7.22 15.58 26.74
CA SER A 447 7.65 16.87 27.29
C SER A 447 6.87 18.05 26.67
N PRO A 448 5.61 18.27 27.08
CA PRO A 448 4.86 19.46 26.72
C PRO A 448 5.51 20.72 27.34
N LEU A 449 5.60 21.79 26.56
CA LEU A 449 6.22 23.07 26.92
C LEU A 449 5.19 24.18 27.10
N LEU A 450 4.14 24.19 26.28
CA LEU A 450 3.04 25.14 26.31
C LEU A 450 1.71 24.43 26.04
N SER A 451 0.62 24.99 26.56
CA SER A 451 -0.76 24.61 26.21
C SER A 451 -1.61 25.83 25.86
N GLU A 452 -2.68 25.61 25.09
CA GLU A 452 -3.56 26.66 24.55
C GLU A 452 -2.74 27.77 23.87
N VAL A 453 -2.03 27.40 22.80
CA VAL A 453 -1.17 28.31 22.03
C VAL A 453 -2.00 28.96 20.93
N ASP A 454 -2.35 30.22 21.14
CA ASP A 454 -3.08 31.06 20.19
C ASP A 454 -2.11 32.04 19.51
N LEU A 455 -2.04 31.99 18.18
CA LEU A 455 -1.29 32.95 17.38
C LEU A 455 -2.28 33.92 16.70
N HIS A 456 -2.34 35.16 17.19
CA HIS A 456 -3.20 36.20 16.63
C HIS A 456 -2.45 37.02 15.58
N TYR A 457 -3.10 37.24 14.44
CA TYR A 457 -2.62 38.03 13.32
C TYR A 457 -3.60 39.17 13.05
N PRO A 458 -3.18 40.30 12.44
CA PRO A 458 -4.09 41.42 12.22
C PRO A 458 -5.13 41.11 11.13
N ASP A 459 -6.41 41.03 11.50
CA ASP A 459 -7.53 40.69 10.61
C ASP A 459 -7.63 41.58 9.35
N ASN A 460 -7.15 42.83 9.44
CA ASN A 460 -7.14 43.78 8.32
C ASN A 460 -6.01 43.49 7.31
N LEU A 461 -4.96 42.77 7.71
CA LEU A 461 -3.78 42.48 6.88
C LEU A 461 -3.77 41.05 6.32
N VAL A 462 -4.58 40.13 6.84
CA VAL A 462 -4.58 38.72 6.43
C VAL A 462 -5.92 38.30 5.83
N ASN A 463 -5.91 37.91 4.56
CA ASN A 463 -7.09 37.48 3.81
C ASN A 463 -7.34 35.96 3.96
N SER A 464 -6.28 35.16 4.05
CA SER A 464 -6.36 33.72 4.27
C SER A 464 -5.32 33.28 5.29
N LEU A 465 -5.70 32.41 6.22
CA LEU A 465 -4.88 31.97 7.34
C LEU A 465 -5.11 30.48 7.61
N THR A 466 -4.02 29.72 7.74
CA THR A 466 -4.05 28.33 8.23
C THR A 466 -4.38 28.25 9.72
N THR A 467 -4.67 27.07 10.28
CA THR A 467 -4.88 26.88 11.73
C THR A 467 -3.83 27.62 12.58
N SER A 468 -4.31 28.50 13.48
CA SER A 468 -3.48 29.35 14.35
C SER A 468 -3.67 29.08 15.86
N HIS A 469 -4.61 28.20 16.24
CA HIS A 469 -4.79 27.70 17.60
C HIS A 469 -4.28 26.26 17.71
N TYR A 470 -3.41 25.99 18.68
CA TYR A 470 -2.81 24.68 18.94
C TYR A 470 -2.92 24.29 20.41
N LYS A 471 -3.43 23.08 20.67
CA LYS A 471 -3.69 22.62 22.05
C LYS A 471 -2.44 22.52 22.90
N GLN A 472 -1.35 22.03 22.33
CA GLN A 472 -0.07 21.77 23.00
C GLN A 472 1.10 22.03 22.04
N LEU A 473 2.23 22.50 22.57
CA LEU A 473 3.53 22.47 21.90
C LEU A 473 4.46 21.54 22.70
N PHE A 474 5.10 20.58 22.02
CA PHE A 474 6.03 19.63 22.64
C PHE A 474 7.48 20.04 22.43
N ASN A 475 8.36 19.57 23.31
CA ASN A 475 9.79 19.77 23.13
C ASN A 475 10.27 19.06 21.86
N GLY A 476 11.06 19.76 21.05
CA GLY A 476 11.54 19.23 19.78
C GLY A 476 10.52 19.22 18.63
N SER A 477 9.28 19.66 18.84
CA SER A 477 8.32 19.96 17.76
C SER A 477 8.40 21.44 17.34
N GLU A 478 7.53 21.85 16.43
CA GLU A 478 7.35 23.22 15.94
C GLU A 478 5.89 23.44 15.54
N ILE A 479 5.37 24.64 15.75
CA ILE A 479 4.10 25.10 15.17
C ILE A 479 4.44 25.89 13.90
N VAL A 480 3.71 25.63 12.80
CA VAL A 480 3.86 26.37 11.54
C VAL A 480 2.51 26.93 11.14
N VAL A 481 2.44 28.24 10.98
CA VAL A 481 1.25 28.95 10.49
C VAL A 481 1.63 29.70 9.22
N ALA A 482 0.85 29.57 8.16
CA ALA A 482 0.99 30.35 6.95
C ALA A 482 -0.28 31.17 6.66
N GLY A 483 -0.12 32.23 5.87
CA GLY A 483 -1.24 33.05 5.42
C GLY A 483 -0.90 33.92 4.22
N ARG A 484 -1.94 34.53 3.66
CA ARG A 484 -1.89 35.46 2.53
C ARG A 484 -2.26 36.87 2.99
N LEU A 485 -1.42 37.85 2.66
CA LEU A 485 -1.66 39.25 3.01
C LEU A 485 -2.65 39.91 2.05
N THR A 486 -3.34 40.94 2.53
CA THR A 486 -4.32 41.71 1.74
C THR A 486 -3.64 42.75 0.83
N ASP A 487 -2.58 43.39 1.34
CA ASP A 487 -1.74 44.39 0.66
C ASP A 487 -0.26 44.10 0.97
N ASN A 488 0.64 44.54 0.09
CA ASN A 488 2.09 44.48 0.32
C ASN A 488 2.60 45.52 1.35
N SER A 489 1.74 46.11 2.19
CA SER A 489 2.17 47.02 3.26
C SER A 489 2.73 46.22 4.44
N LEU A 490 4.03 45.94 4.35
CA LEU A 490 4.80 45.16 5.32
C LEU A 490 5.13 45.93 6.61
N ASP A 491 4.94 47.25 6.61
CA ASP A 491 5.14 48.13 7.77
C ASP A 491 4.15 47.80 8.90
N ASN A 492 4.64 47.11 9.93
CA ASN A 492 3.96 46.69 11.17
C ASN A 492 3.12 45.39 11.11
N PHE A 493 3.64 44.31 10.51
CA PHE A 493 3.08 42.97 10.76
C PHE A 493 3.42 42.50 12.19
N LEU A 494 2.49 42.70 13.12
CA LEU A 494 2.63 42.27 14.52
C LEU A 494 1.90 40.95 14.73
N VAL A 495 2.59 39.97 15.32
CA VAL A 495 1.97 38.70 15.75
C VAL A 495 1.95 38.65 17.26
N GLU A 496 0.77 38.45 17.85
CA GLU A 496 0.63 38.24 19.29
C GLU A 496 0.47 36.75 19.57
N VAL A 497 1.43 36.17 20.31
CA VAL A 497 1.34 34.76 20.72
C VAL A 497 0.94 34.68 22.18
N PHE A 498 -0.22 34.09 22.45
CA PHE A 498 -0.71 33.80 23.78
C PHE A 498 -0.56 32.30 24.06
N ALA A 499 -0.01 31.96 25.22
CA ALA A 499 0.13 30.56 25.63
C ALA A 499 0.12 30.41 27.15
N LYS A 500 -0.20 29.20 27.62
CA LYS A 500 -0.12 28.81 29.04
C LYS A 500 1.12 27.95 29.28
N GLY A 501 2.08 28.49 30.02
CA GLY A 501 3.25 27.77 30.52
C GLY A 501 3.24 27.59 32.05
N VAL A 502 4.32 27.01 32.58
CA VAL A 502 4.49 26.62 34.01
C VAL A 502 4.12 27.70 35.04
N ARG A 503 4.30 28.98 34.71
CA ARG A 503 4.13 30.12 35.64
C ARG A 503 2.73 30.75 35.67
N ASN A 504 1.75 30.20 34.94
CA ASN A 504 0.32 30.58 35.02
C ASN A 504 -0.05 32.05 34.72
N ARG A 505 0.90 32.88 34.25
CA ARG A 505 0.55 34.01 33.39
C ARG A 505 0.32 33.46 31.99
N GLN A 506 -0.74 33.93 31.34
CA GLN A 506 -0.84 33.89 29.89
C GLN A 506 0.31 34.76 29.38
N THR A 507 1.39 34.12 28.89
CA THR A 507 2.59 34.83 28.44
C THR A 507 2.37 35.32 27.03
N GLY A 508 1.56 36.38 26.91
CA GLY A 508 1.44 37.17 25.69
C GLY A 508 2.83 37.69 25.32
N THR A 509 3.40 37.15 24.26
CA THR A 509 4.66 37.62 23.69
C THR A 509 4.34 38.22 22.33
N THR A 510 4.45 39.55 22.22
CA THR A 510 4.37 40.23 20.94
C THR A 510 5.67 39.94 20.18
N GLN A 511 5.56 39.22 19.07
CA GLN A 511 6.66 39.03 18.13
C GLN A 511 6.49 40.05 17.01
N HIS A 512 7.47 40.95 16.89
CA HIS A 512 7.60 41.77 15.70
C HIS A 512 8.07 40.86 14.55
N ALA A 513 7.22 40.62 13.56
CA ALA A 513 7.71 40.12 12.29
C ALA A 513 8.35 41.30 11.57
N SER A 514 9.69 41.39 11.62
CA SER A 514 10.42 42.30 10.75
C SER A 514 10.33 41.74 9.33
N ALA A 515 9.36 42.24 8.58
CA ALA A 515 9.24 41.96 7.17
C ALA A 515 10.39 42.65 6.42
N GLN A 516 11.51 41.94 6.30
CA GLN A 516 12.66 42.33 5.50
C GLN A 516 12.35 42.09 4.01
N GLU A 517 12.92 42.89 3.12
CA GLU A 517 12.72 42.72 1.68
C GLU A 517 13.23 41.34 1.22
N TRP A 518 12.53 40.72 0.27
CA TRP A 518 12.85 39.36 -0.22
C TRP A 518 14.31 39.21 -0.66
N ASP A 519 14.84 40.21 -1.37
CA ASP A 519 16.22 40.22 -1.86
C ASP A 519 17.27 40.35 -0.74
N ILE A 520 16.88 40.81 0.46
CA ILE A 520 17.71 40.84 1.67
C ILE A 520 17.68 39.49 2.38
N LEU A 521 16.52 38.84 2.42
CA LEU A 521 16.34 37.52 3.02
C LEU A 521 16.94 36.39 2.17
N TYR A 522 16.86 36.52 0.84
CA TYR A 522 17.33 35.55 -0.16
C TYR A 522 18.16 36.23 -1.28
N PRO A 523 19.35 36.77 -0.95
CA PRO A 523 20.23 37.38 -1.96
C PRO A 523 20.77 36.35 -2.96
N GLU A 524 20.80 35.07 -2.58
CA GLU A 524 21.36 33.98 -3.40
C GLU A 524 20.25 33.10 -3.96
N GLN A 525 19.66 33.59 -5.05
CA GLN A 525 18.57 32.97 -5.80
C GLN A 525 18.88 31.52 -6.28
N GLU A 526 20.16 31.12 -6.32
CA GLU A 526 20.57 29.77 -6.68
C GLU A 526 20.21 28.71 -5.63
N TYR A 527 20.09 29.06 -4.35
CA TYR A 527 19.70 28.13 -3.27
C TYR A 527 18.19 27.97 -3.09
N ILE A 528 17.37 28.83 -3.72
CA ILE A 528 15.90 28.79 -3.63
C ILE A 528 15.24 28.34 -4.94
N PHE A 529 13.91 28.27 -4.94
CA PHE A 529 13.10 27.81 -6.07
C PHE A 529 11.80 28.63 -6.20
N GLY A 530 11.81 29.63 -7.10
CA GLY A 530 10.66 30.51 -7.33
C GLY A 530 10.18 31.25 -6.07
N ASP A 531 8.90 31.65 -6.05
CA ASP A 531 8.24 32.04 -4.80
C ASP A 531 7.71 30.78 -4.10
N PHE A 532 8.57 30.20 -3.27
CA PHE A 532 8.23 29.02 -2.50
C PHE A 532 7.26 29.32 -1.33
N THR A 533 7.08 30.60 -0.93
CA THR A 533 6.23 30.94 0.21
C THR A 533 4.75 30.83 -0.11
N GLU A 534 4.34 31.24 -1.30
CA GLU A 534 3.01 30.97 -1.84
C GLU A 534 2.74 29.45 -1.89
N ARG A 535 3.71 28.67 -2.40
CA ARG A 535 3.57 27.21 -2.54
C ARG A 535 3.51 26.49 -1.19
N LEU A 536 4.26 26.96 -0.19
CA LEU A 536 4.16 26.46 1.19
C LEU A 536 2.78 26.77 1.80
N TRP A 537 2.28 28.00 1.67
CA TRP A 537 0.93 28.36 2.12
C TRP A 537 -0.14 27.47 1.46
N ALA A 538 -0.04 27.26 0.15
CA ALA A 538 -0.95 26.39 -0.58
C ALA A 538 -0.86 24.93 -0.10
N TYR A 539 0.34 24.39 0.07
CA TYR A 539 0.58 23.05 0.61
C TYR A 539 -0.07 22.86 1.99
N LEU A 540 0.16 23.80 2.94
CA LEU A 540 -0.42 23.73 4.28
C LEU A 540 -1.94 23.85 4.26
N THR A 541 -2.48 24.77 3.45
CA THR A 541 -3.93 24.98 3.32
C THR A 541 -4.62 23.75 2.74
N ILE A 542 -4.06 23.13 1.70
CA ILE A 542 -4.57 21.87 1.12
C ILE A 542 -4.55 20.74 2.17
N GLN A 543 -3.45 20.57 2.91
CA GLN A 543 -3.36 19.56 3.98
C GLN A 543 -4.43 19.76 5.06
N GLN A 544 -4.74 21.01 5.43
CA GLN A 544 -5.79 21.33 6.40
C GLN A 544 -7.20 21.10 5.84
N LEU A 545 -7.46 21.44 4.59
CA LEU A 545 -8.75 21.16 3.92
C LEU A 545 -8.99 19.65 3.77
N LEU A 546 -7.96 18.89 3.40
CA LEU A 546 -8.00 17.41 3.37
C LEU A 546 -8.26 16.82 4.76
N SER A 547 -7.68 17.39 5.82
CA SER A 547 -8.03 16.97 7.20
C SER A 547 -9.47 17.32 7.56
N LYS A 548 -9.98 18.49 7.16
CA LYS A 548 -11.35 18.94 7.46
C LYS A 548 -12.41 18.10 6.74
N LYS A 549 -12.10 17.58 5.54
CA LYS A 549 -12.93 16.60 4.82
C LYS A 549 -13.17 15.32 5.65
N GLU A 550 -12.21 14.89 6.46
CA GLU A 550 -12.39 13.68 7.27
C GLU A 550 -13.12 13.96 8.59
N THR A 551 -12.88 15.09 9.24
CA THR A 551 -13.42 15.38 10.60
C THR A 551 -14.65 16.29 10.67
N GLY A 552 -15.00 17.03 9.60
CA GLY A 552 -16.07 18.05 9.61
C GLY A 552 -17.50 17.52 9.47
N THR A 553 -18.48 18.43 9.57
CA THR A 553 -19.89 18.16 9.25
C THR A 553 -20.11 17.95 7.74
N ALA A 554 -21.21 17.32 7.30
CA ALA A 554 -21.43 16.97 5.89
C ALA A 554 -21.31 18.16 4.92
N GLU A 555 -21.81 19.34 5.30
CA GLU A 555 -21.68 20.58 4.52
C GLU A 555 -20.21 21.07 4.46
N GLU A 556 -19.53 21.08 5.61
CA GLU A 556 -18.12 21.44 5.68
C GLU A 556 -17.22 20.49 4.88
N LYS A 557 -17.54 19.19 4.88
CA LYS A 557 -16.83 18.18 4.07
C LYS A 557 -16.96 18.47 2.58
N GLY A 558 -18.16 18.85 2.12
CA GLY A 558 -18.40 19.24 0.73
C GLY A 558 -17.60 20.48 0.34
N ASN A 559 -17.69 21.55 1.13
CA ASN A 559 -16.98 22.80 0.87
C ASN A 559 -15.44 22.62 0.92
N ALA A 560 -14.92 21.93 1.93
CA ALA A 560 -13.49 21.65 2.06
C ALA A 560 -12.95 20.79 0.91
N THR A 561 -13.75 19.82 0.42
CA THR A 561 -13.37 19.00 -0.75
C THR A 561 -13.30 19.84 -2.03
N ALA A 562 -14.26 20.75 -2.25
CA ALA A 562 -14.25 21.63 -3.42
C ALA A 562 -13.04 22.59 -3.42
N GLN A 563 -12.77 23.26 -2.29
CA GLN A 563 -11.63 24.16 -2.15
C GLN A 563 -10.29 23.41 -2.28
N ALA A 564 -10.17 22.22 -1.68
CA ALA A 564 -8.95 21.41 -1.78
C ALA A 564 -8.68 20.99 -3.23
N LEU A 565 -9.72 20.62 -3.99
CA LEU A 565 -9.61 20.30 -5.42
C LEU A 565 -9.17 21.52 -6.23
N GLU A 566 -9.81 22.66 -6.05
CA GLU A 566 -9.49 23.91 -6.76
C GLU A 566 -8.02 24.33 -6.53
N MET A 567 -7.58 24.39 -5.27
CA MET A 567 -6.19 24.71 -4.94
C MET A 567 -5.19 23.66 -5.44
N SER A 568 -5.55 22.36 -5.40
CA SER A 568 -4.68 21.29 -5.92
C SER A 568 -4.45 21.44 -7.42
N LEU A 569 -5.48 21.84 -8.19
CA LEU A 569 -5.36 22.12 -9.62
C LEU A 569 -4.55 23.41 -9.86
N GLN A 570 -4.86 24.50 -9.15
CA GLN A 570 -4.19 25.79 -9.30
C GLN A 570 -2.66 25.69 -9.10
N TYR A 571 -2.22 24.97 -8.06
CA TYR A 571 -0.79 24.82 -7.73
C TYR A 571 -0.15 23.56 -8.33
N SER A 572 -0.89 22.81 -9.14
CA SER A 572 -0.49 21.54 -9.76
C SER A 572 0.04 20.50 -8.77
N PHE A 573 -0.61 20.37 -7.62
CA PHE A 573 -0.31 19.33 -6.64
C PHE A 573 -1.12 18.05 -6.93
N VAL A 574 -0.45 16.90 -6.95
CA VAL A 574 -1.10 15.58 -6.92
C VAL A 574 -1.49 15.24 -5.48
N THR A 575 -2.79 15.20 -5.22
CA THR A 575 -3.39 15.00 -3.89
C THR A 575 -4.45 13.88 -3.96
N PRO A 576 -5.10 13.46 -2.87
CA PRO A 576 -6.15 12.44 -2.93
C PRO A 576 -7.35 12.81 -3.85
N LEU A 577 -7.45 14.06 -4.32
CA LEU A 577 -8.50 14.58 -5.20
C LEU A 577 -8.04 14.81 -6.65
N THR A 578 -6.72 14.76 -6.91
CA THR A 578 -6.11 15.08 -8.20
C THR A 578 -5.12 14.01 -8.65
N SER A 579 -4.90 13.97 -9.96
CA SER A 579 -4.02 13.02 -10.64
C SER A 579 -3.30 13.73 -11.77
N MET A 580 -2.02 13.47 -11.95
CA MET A 580 -1.24 13.98 -13.08
C MET A 580 -1.43 13.12 -14.32
N VAL A 581 -1.43 13.73 -15.50
CA VAL A 581 -1.58 13.05 -16.79
C VAL A 581 -0.53 13.54 -17.79
N VAL A 582 0.41 12.71 -18.24
CA VAL A 582 1.42 13.08 -19.26
C VAL A 582 0.91 12.69 -20.64
N THR A 583 0.58 13.67 -21.49
CA THR A 583 0.19 13.42 -22.89
C THR A 583 1.26 13.79 -23.90
N LYS A 584 1.44 12.95 -24.92
CA LYS A 584 2.19 13.31 -26.13
C LYS A 584 1.38 14.33 -26.96
N PRO A 585 1.97 15.43 -27.46
CA PRO A 585 1.25 16.40 -28.30
C PRO A 585 0.92 15.78 -29.66
N LYS A 586 -0.26 16.13 -30.21
CA LYS A 586 -0.78 15.58 -31.46
C LYS A 586 0.00 16.10 -32.68
N THR A 587 0.57 15.20 -33.45
CA THR A 587 0.86 15.38 -34.89
C THR A 587 -0.31 14.81 -35.70
N GLU A 588 -0.67 15.44 -36.83
CA GLU A 588 -2.00 15.32 -37.44
C GLU A 588 -2.39 13.95 -38.07
N GLU A 589 -1.58 12.89 -37.94
CA GLU A 589 -1.88 11.57 -38.51
C GLU A 589 -1.84 10.37 -37.51
N GLU A 590 -1.60 10.58 -36.20
CA GLU A 590 -1.57 9.49 -35.19
C GLU A 590 -2.36 9.83 -33.90
N GLN A 591 -3.00 8.83 -33.25
CA GLN A 591 -3.99 9.01 -32.16
C GLN A 591 -3.55 8.51 -30.74
N GLU A 592 -2.38 8.89 -30.18
CA GLU A 592 -1.84 8.34 -28.90
C GLU A 592 -1.05 9.41 -28.07
N GLU A 593 -0.79 9.40 -26.74
CA GLU A 593 -1.06 8.55 -25.55
C GLU A 593 -1.24 9.46 -24.28
N PRO A 594 -1.80 8.97 -23.13
CA PRO A 594 -1.66 9.57 -21.78
C PRO A 594 -1.15 8.63 -20.65
N LEU A 595 -0.03 8.94 -19.98
CA LEU A 595 0.41 8.31 -18.71
C LEU A 595 -0.27 8.97 -17.49
N ILE A 596 -0.45 8.29 -16.34
CA ILE A 596 -1.07 8.89 -15.12
C ILE A 596 -0.22 8.71 -13.85
N ALA A 597 -0.37 9.63 -12.89
CA ALA A 597 0.12 9.47 -11.51
C ALA A 597 -0.89 10.00 -10.47
N ASP A 598 -1.13 9.22 -9.42
CA ASP A 598 -2.14 9.44 -8.37
C ASP A 598 -1.49 9.61 -6.99
N LYS A 599 -2.18 10.26 -6.04
CA LYS A 599 -1.89 10.06 -4.60
C LYS A 599 -2.83 9.03 -3.99
N LEU A 600 -2.27 8.12 -3.19
CA LEU A 600 -3.01 7.06 -2.51
C LEU A 600 -3.46 7.49 -1.11
N THR A 601 -4.50 6.83 -0.61
CA THR A 601 -4.93 6.90 0.80
C THR A 601 -4.55 5.60 1.52
N GLU A 602 -4.27 5.68 2.83
CA GLU A 602 -3.78 4.54 3.65
C GLU A 602 -4.70 3.30 3.61
N GLY A 603 -6.00 3.47 3.32
CA GLY A 603 -6.97 2.38 3.20
C GLY A 603 -7.01 1.68 1.83
N MET A 604 -6.29 2.18 0.81
CA MET A 604 -6.23 1.59 -0.54
C MET A 604 -4.98 0.69 -0.74
N ARG A 605 -4.47 0.09 0.33
CA ARG A 605 -3.32 -0.84 0.25
C ARG A 605 -3.80 -2.21 -0.26
N PRO A 606 -3.20 -2.77 -1.33
CA PRO A 606 -3.34 -4.21 -1.59
C PRO A 606 -2.65 -4.98 -0.46
N ASN A 607 -3.31 -6.02 0.06
CA ASN A 607 -2.77 -6.83 1.14
C ASN A 607 -1.58 -7.67 0.66
N GLY A 608 -0.41 -7.48 1.27
CA GLY A 608 0.79 -8.25 0.98
C GLY A 608 1.88 -8.06 2.05
N GLU A 609 2.57 -9.16 2.34
CA GLU A 609 3.77 -9.26 3.21
C GLU A 609 3.58 -9.11 4.74
N GLN A 610 3.13 -10.19 5.39
CA GLN A 610 3.65 -10.57 6.71
C GLN A 610 4.72 -11.68 6.54
N HIS A 611 5.88 -11.48 7.17
CA HIS A 611 7.03 -12.39 7.08
C HIS A 611 7.24 -13.06 8.46
N LEU A 612 7.12 -14.39 8.54
CA LEU A 612 7.56 -15.19 9.69
C LEU A 612 8.57 -16.23 9.20
N GLN A 613 9.86 -15.98 9.46
CA GLN A 613 10.93 -16.91 9.14
C GLN A 613 11.20 -17.88 10.30
N GLY A 614 11.12 -19.17 10.00
CA GLY A 614 11.80 -20.24 10.72
C GLY A 614 12.21 -21.33 9.74
N ALA A 615 13.46 -21.24 9.23
CA ALA A 615 14.26 -22.25 8.51
C ALA A 615 13.58 -23.20 7.49
N GLU A 616 13.94 -23.28 6.19
CA GLU A 616 14.98 -22.64 5.36
C GLU A 616 14.52 -22.65 3.87
N GLN A 617 14.73 -21.54 3.13
CA GLN A 617 14.98 -21.33 1.67
C GLN A 617 14.37 -22.23 0.54
N PRO A 618 14.26 -21.75 -0.74
CA PRO A 618 14.26 -20.38 -1.30
C PRO A 618 13.08 -20.06 -2.28
N GLN A 619 13.09 -18.85 -2.86
CA GLN A 619 12.14 -18.26 -3.84
C GLN A 619 12.10 -19.01 -5.21
N PRO A 620 11.05 -18.87 -6.06
CA PRO A 620 10.75 -17.67 -6.89
C PRO A 620 9.26 -17.20 -6.79
N ASN A 621 8.83 -15.96 -7.07
CA ASN A 621 9.05 -15.02 -8.18
C ASN A 621 8.06 -15.19 -9.38
N LEU A 622 7.54 -14.05 -9.88
CA LEU A 622 6.99 -13.76 -11.23
C LEU A 622 5.51 -14.02 -11.64
N ILE A 623 4.97 -12.98 -12.31
CA ILE A 623 3.92 -12.91 -13.36
C ILE A 623 2.43 -13.01 -12.93
N LEU A 624 1.76 -11.84 -12.98
CA LEU A 624 0.47 -11.58 -13.64
C LEU A 624 0.66 -10.19 -14.31
N GLN A 625 0.75 -10.01 -15.63
CA GLN A 625 -0.17 -10.31 -16.74
C GLN A 625 -1.54 -9.64 -16.63
N LEU A 626 -1.64 -8.47 -17.30
CA LEU A 626 -2.75 -8.02 -18.14
C LEU A 626 -4.17 -8.47 -17.74
N GLU A 627 -4.90 -7.59 -17.07
CA GLU A 627 -6.36 -7.57 -17.13
C GLU A 627 -6.83 -6.63 -18.25
N GLN A 628 -6.98 -7.22 -19.44
CA GLN A 628 -8.24 -7.02 -20.16
C GLN A 628 -9.39 -7.55 -19.29
N SER A 629 -10.64 -7.21 -19.57
CA SER A 629 -11.78 -7.78 -18.84
C SER A 629 -11.89 -9.29 -19.09
N VAL A 630 -11.16 -10.09 -18.31
CA VAL A 630 -11.20 -11.55 -18.35
C VAL A 630 -12.45 -11.98 -17.61
N VAL A 631 -13.44 -12.48 -18.35
CA VAL A 631 -14.50 -13.27 -17.72
C VAL A 631 -13.89 -14.62 -17.39
N ASP A 632 -13.50 -14.78 -16.13
CA ASP A 632 -13.06 -16.06 -15.60
C ASP A 632 -14.27 -16.95 -15.35
N SER A 633 -14.14 -18.20 -15.79
CA SER A 633 -15.21 -19.18 -15.69
C SER A 633 -14.62 -20.50 -15.25
N ALA A 634 -15.27 -21.12 -14.27
CA ALA A 634 -14.73 -22.25 -13.54
C ALA A 634 -15.77 -23.33 -13.31
N VAL A 635 -15.30 -24.53 -12.99
CA VAL A 635 -16.14 -25.65 -12.53
C VAL A 635 -15.52 -26.24 -11.29
N ASP A 636 -16.24 -26.26 -10.17
CA ASP A 636 -15.90 -27.01 -8.97
C ASP A 636 -17.11 -27.24 -8.05
N GLY A 637 -17.33 -28.49 -7.61
CA GLY A 637 -18.23 -28.84 -6.49
C GLY A 637 -19.74 -28.92 -6.78
N ASP A 638 -20.30 -30.11 -6.58
CA ASP A 638 -21.60 -30.61 -7.08
C ASP A 638 -22.88 -29.71 -7.08
N PRO A 639 -23.57 -29.59 -8.24
CA PRO A 639 -22.94 -29.54 -9.54
C PRO A 639 -21.86 -28.44 -9.75
N HIS A 640 -22.17 -27.23 -10.23
CA HIS A 640 -21.31 -26.63 -11.29
C HIS A 640 -21.19 -25.09 -11.37
N PHE A 641 -20.35 -24.70 -12.34
CA PHE A 641 -20.25 -23.44 -13.07
C PHE A 641 -20.32 -22.15 -12.26
N MET A 642 -19.14 -21.55 -12.06
CA MET A 642 -18.98 -20.18 -11.61
C MET A 642 -18.53 -19.31 -12.78
N ILE A 643 -19.09 -18.11 -12.89
CA ILE A 643 -18.74 -17.10 -13.90
C ILE A 643 -18.52 -15.78 -13.17
N GLU A 644 -17.30 -15.28 -13.21
CA GLU A 644 -16.90 -14.00 -12.61
C GLU A 644 -16.94 -12.90 -13.67
N LEU A 645 -17.55 -11.76 -13.35
CA LEU A 645 -17.67 -10.62 -14.26
C LEU A 645 -16.91 -9.42 -13.69
N PRO A 646 -15.76 -9.02 -14.26
CA PRO A 646 -14.93 -7.94 -13.70
C PRO A 646 -15.61 -6.57 -13.56
N GLU A 647 -16.76 -6.35 -14.21
CA GLU A 647 -17.54 -5.12 -14.15
C GLU A 647 -18.67 -5.14 -13.09
N GLN A 648 -18.83 -6.22 -12.32
CA GLN A 648 -19.83 -6.37 -11.26
C GLN A 648 -19.17 -6.94 -9.99
N GLU A 649 -19.61 -6.53 -8.80
CA GLU A 649 -19.05 -7.02 -7.53
C GLU A 649 -19.46 -8.49 -7.18
N ASP A 650 -20.21 -9.15 -8.07
CA ASP A 650 -20.88 -10.43 -7.83
C ASP A 650 -20.66 -11.45 -8.95
N ALA A 651 -20.34 -12.69 -8.60
CA ALA A 651 -20.27 -13.82 -9.54
C ALA A 651 -21.65 -14.49 -9.78
N LEU A 652 -21.77 -15.26 -10.85
CA LEU A 652 -22.90 -16.14 -11.14
C LEU A 652 -22.52 -17.61 -10.90
N CYS A 653 -23.39 -18.38 -10.25
CA CYS A 653 -23.19 -19.79 -9.96
C CYS A 653 -24.37 -20.63 -10.46
N PHE A 654 -24.18 -21.76 -11.15
CA PHE A 654 -25.30 -22.62 -11.56
C PHE A 654 -24.95 -24.10 -11.74
N ASN A 655 -25.84 -24.95 -11.22
CA ASN A 655 -25.69 -26.39 -11.29
C ASN A 655 -26.17 -26.98 -12.63
N ILE A 656 -25.75 -28.21 -12.99
CA ILE A 656 -26.45 -29.06 -13.97
C ILE A 656 -26.49 -30.50 -13.44
N ASP A 657 -27.61 -30.91 -12.87
CA ASP A 657 -27.82 -32.29 -12.44
C ASP A 657 -28.18 -33.19 -13.66
N ASP A 658 -27.30 -34.14 -14.02
CA ASP A 658 -27.53 -35.20 -15.03
C ASP A 658 -26.89 -36.52 -14.52
N ARG A 659 -27.13 -37.65 -15.19
CA ARG A 659 -26.61 -38.97 -14.77
C ARG A 659 -25.08 -39.06 -14.89
N PRO A 660 -24.43 -39.81 -13.98
CA PRO A 660 -23.01 -40.16 -14.11
C PRO A 660 -22.66 -40.74 -15.48
N GLY A 661 -21.56 -40.26 -16.06
CA GLY A 661 -21.05 -40.68 -17.35
C GLY A 661 -21.55 -39.85 -18.54
N THR A 662 -22.50 -38.93 -18.35
CA THR A 662 -22.86 -37.91 -19.34
C THR A 662 -21.62 -37.05 -19.67
N ILE A 663 -21.48 -36.67 -20.95
CA ILE A 663 -20.36 -35.85 -21.43
C ILE A 663 -20.94 -34.54 -21.93
N PHE A 664 -20.44 -33.42 -21.43
CA PHE A 664 -20.87 -32.07 -21.81
C PHE A 664 -19.79 -31.34 -22.62
N ASN A 665 -20.21 -30.52 -23.58
CA ASN A 665 -19.35 -29.56 -24.25
C ASN A 665 -19.24 -28.27 -23.42
N LEU A 666 -18.03 -27.98 -22.93
CA LEU A 666 -17.77 -26.83 -22.07
C LEU A 666 -17.30 -25.63 -22.89
N VAL A 667 -16.35 -25.86 -23.79
CA VAL A 667 -15.79 -24.83 -24.69
C VAL A 667 -15.66 -25.42 -26.09
N ARG A 668 -16.11 -24.67 -27.10
CA ARG A 668 -15.97 -24.96 -28.52
C ARG A 668 -15.71 -23.65 -29.25
N ASP A 669 -14.53 -23.52 -29.83
CA ASP A 669 -14.18 -22.43 -30.73
C ASP A 669 -13.67 -23.01 -32.05
N GLN A 670 -14.42 -22.78 -33.13
CA GLN A 670 -14.04 -23.28 -34.46
C GLN A 670 -12.94 -22.44 -35.11
N LEU A 671 -12.81 -21.16 -34.74
CA LEU A 671 -11.82 -20.25 -35.31
C LEU A 671 -10.45 -20.41 -34.64
N ALA A 672 -10.40 -20.50 -33.31
CA ALA A 672 -9.19 -20.93 -32.60
C ALA A 672 -8.92 -22.45 -32.77
N GLY A 673 -9.92 -23.23 -33.16
CA GLY A 673 -9.81 -24.68 -33.34
C GLY A 673 -9.71 -25.46 -32.02
N VAL A 674 -10.26 -24.91 -30.95
CA VAL A 674 -10.21 -25.44 -29.57
C VAL A 674 -11.53 -26.15 -29.23
N LEU A 675 -11.43 -27.32 -28.59
CA LEU A 675 -12.57 -28.08 -28.09
C LEU A 675 -12.27 -28.67 -26.70
N VAL A 676 -13.15 -28.41 -25.73
CA VAL A 676 -13.10 -28.94 -24.37
C VAL A 676 -14.43 -29.62 -24.06
N ASN A 677 -14.37 -30.92 -23.75
CA ASN A 677 -15.51 -31.70 -23.27
C ASN A 677 -15.19 -32.31 -21.90
N GLY A 678 -16.15 -32.29 -20.97
CA GLY A 678 -16.04 -32.91 -19.65
C GLY A 678 -17.02 -34.07 -19.48
N GLN A 679 -16.59 -35.14 -18.82
CA GLN A 679 -17.44 -36.29 -18.47
C GLN A 679 -17.70 -36.33 -16.95
N THR A 680 -18.97 -36.45 -16.57
CA THR A 680 -19.39 -36.53 -15.17
C THR A 680 -19.16 -37.92 -14.56
N ILE A 681 -18.98 -37.96 -13.25
CA ILE A 681 -18.88 -39.14 -12.39
C ILE A 681 -19.75 -38.91 -11.15
N GLY A 682 -20.43 -39.94 -10.66
CA GLY A 682 -21.22 -39.84 -9.44
C GLY A 682 -20.43 -40.17 -8.17
N ASP A 683 -21.04 -40.00 -7.01
CA ASP A 683 -20.51 -40.51 -5.74
C ASP A 683 -20.33 -42.05 -5.72
N LYS A 684 -19.41 -42.54 -4.87
CA LYS A 684 -19.13 -43.98 -4.66
C LYS A 684 -20.35 -44.74 -4.13
N LYS A 685 -21.29 -44.04 -3.48
CA LYS A 685 -22.54 -44.56 -2.93
C LYS A 685 -23.62 -43.48 -3.01
N VAL A 686 -24.82 -43.87 -3.40
CA VAL A 686 -26.01 -43.00 -3.32
C VAL A 686 -26.29 -42.68 -1.85
N ALA A 687 -26.56 -41.41 -1.54
CA ALA A 687 -26.90 -40.98 -0.19
C ALA A 687 -28.32 -41.47 0.22
N PRO A 688 -28.64 -41.55 1.53
CA PRO A 688 -29.92 -42.11 2.00
C PRO A 688 -31.17 -41.33 1.56
N ASP A 689 -30.99 -40.08 1.12
CA ASP A 689 -32.02 -39.20 0.56
C ASP A 689 -32.36 -39.50 -0.91
N GLY A 690 -31.57 -40.35 -1.58
CA GLY A 690 -31.72 -40.70 -2.99
C GLY A 690 -31.17 -39.68 -3.98
N LYS A 691 -30.54 -38.58 -3.51
CA LYS A 691 -29.90 -37.60 -4.40
C LYS A 691 -28.54 -38.15 -4.87
N VAL A 692 -28.29 -38.06 -6.17
CA VAL A 692 -27.00 -38.45 -6.78
C VAL A 692 -26.29 -37.20 -7.23
N ASN A 693 -25.29 -36.82 -6.45
CA ASN A 693 -24.32 -35.78 -6.78
C ASN A 693 -23.39 -36.29 -7.91
N THR A 694 -23.16 -35.46 -8.94
CA THR A 694 -22.20 -35.67 -10.03
C THR A 694 -21.14 -34.56 -10.20
N TYR A 695 -19.87 -34.96 -10.15
CA TYR A 695 -18.70 -34.11 -10.40
C TYR A 695 -18.07 -34.40 -11.76
N PHE A 696 -17.18 -33.56 -12.30
CA PHE A 696 -16.38 -33.92 -13.47
C PHE A 696 -15.24 -34.87 -13.09
N GLY A 697 -15.12 -36.00 -13.77
CA GLY A 697 -14.08 -37.01 -13.51
C GLY A 697 -13.03 -37.12 -14.61
N ARG A 698 -13.30 -36.54 -15.78
CA ARG A 698 -12.45 -36.66 -16.97
C ARG A 698 -12.71 -35.53 -17.96
N PHE A 699 -11.64 -34.92 -18.49
CA PHE A 699 -11.69 -33.91 -19.53
C PHE A 699 -10.97 -34.37 -20.80
N GLY A 700 -11.49 -33.99 -21.96
CA GLY A 700 -10.80 -34.08 -23.24
C GLY A 700 -10.61 -32.69 -23.82
N ILE A 701 -9.35 -32.32 -24.06
CA ILE A 701 -8.96 -31.04 -24.64
C ILE A 701 -8.30 -31.32 -26.00
N VAL A 702 -8.75 -30.62 -27.05
CA VAL A 702 -8.25 -30.77 -28.42
C VAL A 702 -7.94 -29.41 -29.01
N HIS A 703 -6.81 -29.29 -29.70
CA HIS A 703 -6.55 -28.19 -30.61
C HIS A 703 -6.29 -28.75 -32.01
N GLN A 704 -7.23 -28.48 -32.92
CA GLN A 704 -7.25 -29.07 -34.26
C GLN A 704 -6.05 -28.63 -35.11
N GLY A 705 -5.79 -27.31 -35.18
CA GLY A 705 -4.65 -26.76 -35.95
C GLY A 705 -3.27 -27.19 -35.46
N LEU A 706 -3.10 -27.42 -34.15
CA LEU A 706 -1.81 -27.82 -33.55
C LEU A 706 -1.60 -29.34 -33.47
N GLY A 707 -2.59 -30.14 -33.87
CA GLY A 707 -2.53 -31.60 -33.82
C GLY A 707 -2.49 -32.18 -32.41
N VAL A 708 -3.00 -31.44 -31.41
CA VAL A 708 -2.93 -31.77 -29.98
C VAL A 708 -4.23 -32.41 -29.52
N ARG A 709 -4.11 -33.51 -28.76
CA ARG A 709 -5.21 -34.16 -28.05
C ARG A 709 -4.74 -34.59 -26.67
N LEU A 710 -5.42 -34.09 -25.64
CA LEU A 710 -5.12 -34.35 -24.23
C LEU A 710 -6.33 -35.00 -23.57
N GLU A 711 -6.08 -36.08 -22.83
CA GLU A 711 -7.05 -36.73 -21.95
C GLU A 711 -6.60 -36.55 -20.50
N VAL A 712 -7.46 -35.99 -19.66
CA VAL A 712 -7.19 -35.78 -18.24
C VAL A 712 -8.19 -36.59 -17.45
N THR A 713 -7.73 -37.47 -16.57
CA THR A 713 -8.57 -38.24 -15.63
C THR A 713 -8.12 -37.95 -14.21
N THR A 714 -8.86 -38.37 -13.19
CA THR A 714 -8.43 -38.28 -11.78
C THR A 714 -7.21 -39.15 -11.43
N HIS A 715 -6.76 -40.02 -12.34
CA HIS A 715 -5.68 -40.98 -12.11
C HIS A 715 -4.42 -40.67 -12.93
N ASP A 716 -4.60 -40.30 -14.19
CA ASP A 716 -3.51 -40.00 -15.12
C ASP A 716 -3.90 -39.04 -16.25
N ILE A 717 -2.87 -38.51 -16.90
CA ILE A 717 -2.93 -37.48 -17.92
C ILE A 717 -2.23 -38.04 -19.17
N THR A 718 -2.96 -38.15 -20.28
CA THR A 718 -2.46 -38.73 -21.52
C THR A 718 -2.47 -37.68 -22.63
N VAL A 719 -1.29 -37.32 -23.13
CA VAL A 719 -1.12 -36.37 -24.25
C VAL A 719 -0.74 -37.10 -25.53
N SER A 720 -1.36 -36.71 -26.63
CA SER A 720 -1.06 -37.18 -27.98
C SER A 720 -0.85 -35.98 -28.90
N GLN A 721 0.28 -35.96 -29.61
CA GLN A 721 0.60 -34.93 -30.59
C GLN A 721 1.30 -35.55 -31.80
N ASN A 722 0.78 -35.29 -33.00
CA ASN A 722 1.36 -35.75 -34.28
C ASN A 722 1.71 -37.26 -34.29
N GLY A 723 0.86 -38.09 -33.68
CA GLY A 723 1.03 -39.55 -33.59
C GLY A 723 1.98 -40.06 -32.50
N LYS A 724 2.63 -39.17 -31.74
CA LYS A 724 3.40 -39.54 -30.54
C LYS A 724 2.53 -39.36 -29.29
N GLN A 725 2.59 -40.32 -28.37
CA GLN A 725 1.82 -40.33 -27.13
C GLN A 725 2.77 -40.34 -25.92
N ALA A 726 2.45 -39.53 -24.91
CA ALA A 726 3.10 -39.55 -23.60
C ALA A 726 2.02 -39.64 -22.50
N LYS A 727 2.39 -40.25 -21.38
CA LYS A 727 1.52 -40.43 -20.22
C LYS A 727 2.23 -39.88 -18.98
N LEU A 728 1.52 -39.06 -18.24
CA LEU A 728 1.95 -38.39 -17.00
C LEU A 728 1.01 -38.83 -15.88
N PHE A 729 1.50 -38.83 -14.64
CA PHE A 729 0.72 -39.19 -13.46
C PHE A 729 0.66 -38.01 -12.49
N TRP A 730 -0.45 -37.87 -11.80
CA TRP A 730 -0.60 -36.85 -10.75
C TRP A 730 0.39 -37.04 -9.59
N SER A 731 0.93 -38.25 -9.38
CA SER A 731 1.93 -38.51 -8.34
C SER A 731 3.27 -37.80 -8.56
N ASP A 732 3.49 -37.24 -9.74
CA ASP A 732 4.77 -36.73 -10.21
C ASP A 732 4.67 -35.23 -10.50
N THR A 733 5.77 -34.50 -10.34
CA THR A 733 5.90 -33.13 -10.87
C THR A 733 6.59 -33.23 -12.22
N ALA A 734 5.92 -32.81 -13.28
CA ALA A 734 6.41 -32.95 -14.65
C ALA A 734 6.17 -31.68 -15.45
N SER A 735 7.15 -31.27 -16.26
CA SER A 735 6.96 -30.23 -17.27
C SER A 735 7.37 -30.78 -18.63
N LEU A 736 6.47 -30.64 -19.61
CA LEU A 736 6.71 -30.95 -21.00
C LEU A 736 6.64 -29.64 -21.77
N LYS A 737 7.80 -29.10 -22.19
CA LYS A 737 7.84 -27.94 -23.07
C LYS A 737 7.95 -28.37 -24.53
N GLY A 738 7.12 -27.80 -25.39
CA GLY A 738 6.94 -28.25 -26.77
C GLY A 738 6.65 -27.11 -27.74
N ALA A 739 6.93 -27.33 -29.02
CA ALA A 739 6.84 -26.27 -30.03
C ALA A 739 5.43 -25.68 -30.22
N ASN A 740 4.38 -26.42 -29.81
CA ASN A 740 2.96 -26.01 -29.92
C ASN A 740 2.16 -26.20 -28.60
N LEU A 741 2.75 -26.82 -27.58
CA LEU A 741 2.06 -27.20 -26.34
C LEU A 741 3.08 -27.27 -25.20
N ASP A 742 2.81 -26.52 -24.15
CA ASP A 742 3.48 -26.64 -22.86
C ASP A 742 2.49 -27.24 -21.84
N LEU A 743 2.91 -28.29 -21.13
CA LEU A 743 2.19 -28.90 -20.01
C LEU A 743 3.00 -28.77 -18.73
N GLN A 744 2.34 -28.45 -17.62
CA GLN A 744 2.94 -28.45 -16.29
C GLN A 744 2.02 -29.18 -15.31
N VAL A 745 2.45 -30.36 -14.84
CA VAL A 745 1.80 -31.14 -13.79
C VAL A 745 2.45 -30.77 -12.45
N THR A 746 1.65 -30.21 -11.56
CA THR A 746 1.98 -30.03 -10.14
C THR A 746 1.49 -31.25 -9.37
N LYS A 747 2.41 -31.96 -8.74
CA LYS A 747 2.13 -33.20 -8.00
C LYS A 747 0.90 -33.06 -7.10
N ASP A 748 -0.01 -34.02 -7.27
CA ASP A 748 -1.20 -34.27 -6.48
C ASP A 748 -2.19 -33.08 -6.42
N ARG A 749 -2.08 -32.10 -7.34
CA ARG A 749 -2.83 -30.83 -7.29
C ARG A 749 -3.41 -30.35 -8.62
N SER A 750 -2.60 -30.05 -9.62
CA SER A 750 -3.07 -29.31 -10.80
C SER A 750 -2.26 -29.57 -12.07
N LEU A 751 -2.90 -29.39 -13.22
CA LEU A 751 -2.33 -29.49 -14.55
C LEU A 751 -2.60 -28.17 -15.29
N THR A 752 -1.55 -27.42 -15.58
CA THR A 752 -1.62 -26.26 -16.48
C THR A 752 -1.36 -26.70 -17.91
N VAL A 753 -2.23 -26.27 -18.83
CA VAL A 753 -2.18 -26.57 -20.26
C VAL A 753 -2.05 -25.25 -21.01
N THR A 754 -0.91 -25.02 -21.65
CA THR A 754 -0.65 -23.82 -22.46
C THR A 754 -0.56 -24.21 -23.93
N LEU A 755 -1.57 -23.84 -24.71
CA LEU A 755 -1.57 -24.00 -26.16
C LEU A 755 -0.87 -22.79 -26.78
N ARG A 756 0.09 -23.01 -27.68
CA ARG A 756 0.90 -21.93 -28.23
C ARG A 756 0.04 -20.94 -29.02
N ASP A 757 0.30 -19.64 -28.80
CA ASP A 757 -0.36 -18.52 -29.47
C ASP A 757 -1.91 -18.61 -29.35
N SER A 758 -2.38 -19.18 -28.24
CA SER A 758 -3.76 -19.58 -27.93
C SER A 758 -3.98 -19.59 -26.40
N VAL A 759 -5.20 -19.91 -25.96
CA VAL A 759 -5.66 -19.94 -24.56
C VAL A 759 -4.89 -20.90 -23.63
N ARG A 760 -4.71 -20.50 -22.35
CA ARG A 760 -4.30 -21.37 -21.23
C ARG A 760 -5.48 -21.89 -20.42
N PHE A 761 -5.36 -23.14 -19.97
CA PHE A 761 -6.30 -23.80 -19.07
C PHE A 761 -5.59 -24.36 -17.84
N VAL A 762 -6.32 -24.49 -16.73
CA VAL A 762 -5.90 -25.25 -15.53
C VAL A 762 -6.96 -26.30 -15.20
N VAL A 763 -6.50 -27.52 -14.93
CA VAL A 763 -7.33 -28.60 -14.39
C VAL A 763 -6.85 -28.91 -12.98
N ILE A 764 -7.73 -28.80 -11.98
CA ILE A 764 -7.43 -29.08 -10.57
C ILE A 764 -7.87 -30.50 -10.24
N LEU A 765 -7.10 -31.23 -9.43
CA LEU A 765 -7.44 -32.54 -8.89
C LEU A 765 -7.84 -32.41 -7.42
N HIS A 766 -9.13 -32.56 -7.15
CA HIS A 766 -9.67 -32.57 -5.80
C HIS A 766 -9.53 -33.96 -5.19
N LYS A 767 -8.63 -34.09 -4.22
CA LYS A 767 -8.37 -35.35 -3.54
C LYS A 767 -9.28 -35.53 -2.34
N VAL A 768 -10.18 -36.49 -2.46
CA VAL A 768 -11.04 -36.92 -1.35
C VAL A 768 -10.26 -37.92 -0.48
N TRP A 769 -10.48 -37.86 0.83
CA TRP A 769 -9.87 -38.81 1.76
C TRP A 769 -10.17 -40.27 1.35
N LYS A 770 -9.15 -41.13 1.30
CA LYS A 770 -9.25 -42.47 0.67
C LYS A 770 -10.34 -43.38 1.25
N GLN A 771 -10.68 -43.21 2.53
CA GLN A 771 -11.75 -43.97 3.20
C GLN A 771 -13.10 -43.22 3.25
N HIS A 772 -13.25 -42.09 2.55
CA HIS A 772 -14.49 -41.32 2.55
C HIS A 772 -15.67 -42.16 2.01
N PRO A 773 -16.81 -42.22 2.73
CA PRO A 773 -17.88 -43.17 2.45
C PRO A 773 -18.72 -42.87 1.20
N TYR A 774 -18.77 -41.61 0.76
CA TYR A 774 -19.59 -41.14 -0.36
C TYR A 774 -18.73 -40.61 -1.53
N HIS A 775 -18.06 -39.46 -1.35
CA HIS A 775 -17.26 -38.83 -2.42
C HIS A 775 -16.02 -39.62 -2.89
N GLN A 776 -15.62 -39.38 -4.14
CA GLN A 776 -14.38 -39.80 -4.78
C GLN A 776 -13.63 -38.60 -5.36
N ASP A 777 -12.34 -38.79 -5.69
CA ASP A 777 -11.53 -37.75 -6.33
C ASP A 777 -12.23 -37.27 -7.62
N TYR A 778 -12.23 -35.95 -7.85
CA TYR A 778 -12.84 -35.30 -9.01
C TYR A 778 -11.93 -34.20 -9.57
N LEU A 779 -12.32 -33.62 -10.70
CA LEU A 779 -11.55 -32.59 -11.40
C LEU A 779 -12.33 -31.27 -11.50
N GLY A 780 -11.65 -30.17 -11.21
CA GLY A 780 -12.09 -28.82 -11.55
C GLY A 780 -11.50 -28.34 -12.87
N PHE A 781 -12.17 -27.42 -13.57
CA PHE A 781 -11.70 -26.85 -14.85
C PHE A 781 -11.79 -25.33 -14.86
N TYR A 782 -10.70 -24.70 -15.28
CA TYR A 782 -10.46 -23.26 -15.25
C TYR A 782 -9.85 -22.79 -16.57
N THR A 783 -10.30 -21.65 -17.07
CA THR A 783 -9.74 -20.97 -18.24
C THR A 783 -9.09 -19.68 -17.77
N LEU A 784 -7.81 -19.42 -18.11
CA LEU A 784 -7.06 -18.25 -17.62
C LEU A 784 -6.91 -17.12 -18.65
N ASP A 785 -7.10 -17.41 -19.94
CA ASP A 785 -7.04 -16.40 -21.02
C ASP A 785 -8.28 -16.52 -21.91
N SER A 786 -9.47 -16.42 -21.32
CA SER A 786 -10.74 -16.51 -22.07
C SER A 786 -10.81 -15.51 -23.24
N HIS A 787 -10.18 -14.35 -23.09
CA HIS A 787 -10.01 -13.30 -24.11
C HIS A 787 -9.24 -13.72 -25.38
N LEU A 788 -8.45 -14.80 -25.35
CA LEU A 788 -7.74 -15.32 -26.53
C LEU A 788 -8.62 -16.23 -27.41
N LEU A 789 -9.82 -16.57 -26.95
CA LEU A 789 -10.81 -17.32 -27.73
C LEU A 789 -11.65 -16.35 -28.59
N SER A 790 -12.03 -16.78 -29.79
CA SER A 790 -12.71 -15.94 -30.75
C SER A 790 -14.09 -15.47 -30.26
N PRO A 791 -14.65 -14.38 -30.81
CA PRO A 791 -16.03 -13.96 -30.53
C PRO A 791 -17.13 -14.97 -30.89
N SER A 792 -16.76 -16.11 -31.52
CA SER A 792 -17.66 -17.21 -31.85
C SER A 792 -17.54 -18.43 -30.92
N VAL A 793 -16.75 -18.31 -29.85
CA VAL A 793 -16.64 -19.35 -28.82
C VAL A 793 -17.98 -19.62 -28.15
N HIS A 794 -18.29 -20.90 -27.95
CA HIS A 794 -19.56 -21.36 -27.40
C HIS A 794 -19.34 -22.57 -26.49
N GLY A 795 -20.41 -23.04 -25.83
CA GLY A 795 -20.40 -24.18 -24.92
C GLY A 795 -21.07 -23.80 -23.59
N LEU A 796 -21.13 -24.71 -22.63
CA LEU A 796 -21.69 -24.40 -21.30
C LEU A 796 -20.94 -23.28 -20.58
N LEU A 797 -19.63 -23.16 -20.84
CA LEU A 797 -18.79 -22.07 -20.34
C LEU A 797 -18.50 -21.04 -21.43
N GLY A 798 -18.12 -21.50 -22.63
CA GLY A 798 -17.63 -20.63 -23.71
C GLY A 798 -18.57 -19.48 -24.09
N GLN A 799 -19.89 -19.67 -23.98
CA GLN A 799 -20.88 -18.62 -24.29
C GLN A 799 -20.79 -17.37 -23.41
N PHE A 800 -20.05 -17.42 -22.29
CA PHE A 800 -19.91 -16.30 -21.35
C PHE A 800 -18.57 -15.56 -21.50
N TYR A 801 -17.64 -16.03 -22.33
CA TYR A 801 -16.23 -15.56 -22.34
C TYR A 801 -16.06 -14.13 -22.87
N HIS A 802 -17.08 -13.60 -23.53
CA HIS A 802 -17.15 -12.21 -24.00
C HIS A 802 -18.17 -11.37 -23.22
N GLY A 803 -18.51 -11.80 -22.00
CA GLY A 803 -19.42 -11.11 -21.08
C GLY A 803 -20.87 -11.55 -21.16
N VAL A 804 -21.59 -11.40 -20.05
CA VAL A 804 -23.04 -11.48 -19.98
C VAL A 804 -23.57 -10.34 -19.11
N GLN A 805 -24.57 -9.61 -19.58
CA GLN A 805 -25.18 -8.53 -18.81
C GLN A 805 -26.40 -9.05 -18.06
N PHE A 806 -26.46 -8.76 -16.76
CA PHE A 806 -27.61 -9.01 -15.90
C PHE A 806 -27.87 -7.84 -14.96
N GLU A 807 -29.08 -7.77 -14.41
CA GLU A 807 -29.45 -6.82 -13.35
C GLU A 807 -30.22 -7.55 -12.25
N VAL A 808 -29.91 -7.28 -10.97
CA VAL A 808 -30.59 -7.90 -9.82
C VAL A 808 -31.48 -6.88 -9.10
N ARG A 809 -32.74 -7.24 -8.86
CA ARG A 809 -33.77 -6.43 -8.18
C ARG A 809 -34.59 -7.28 -7.20
N ASP A 810 -35.47 -6.64 -6.44
CA ASP A 810 -36.48 -7.29 -5.59
C ASP A 810 -35.93 -8.33 -4.60
N MET A 811 -34.84 -7.95 -3.91
CA MET A 811 -34.26 -8.73 -2.81
C MET A 811 -35.28 -8.95 -1.69
N ARG A 812 -35.39 -10.21 -1.26
CA ARG A 812 -36.37 -10.72 -0.29
C ARG A 812 -35.76 -11.84 0.56
N PRO A 813 -36.25 -12.08 1.79
CA PRO A 813 -35.79 -13.22 2.58
C PRO A 813 -36.05 -14.55 1.85
N GLY A 814 -35.02 -15.39 1.71
CA GLY A 814 -35.13 -16.75 1.17
C GLY A 814 -35.52 -17.77 2.25
N GLU A 815 -35.46 -19.06 1.91
CA GLU A 815 -35.79 -20.15 2.85
C GLU A 815 -34.85 -20.21 4.07
N GLU A 816 -33.59 -19.79 3.90
CA GLU A 816 -32.63 -19.59 4.99
C GLU A 816 -32.40 -18.07 5.19
N PRO A 817 -32.47 -17.53 6.43
CA PRO A 817 -32.31 -16.08 6.68
C PRO A 817 -30.97 -15.48 6.23
N GLU A 818 -29.93 -16.31 6.10
CA GLU A 818 -28.58 -15.91 5.65
C GLU A 818 -28.40 -15.96 4.13
N LYS A 819 -29.41 -16.44 3.38
CA LYS A 819 -29.42 -16.59 1.92
C LYS A 819 -30.66 -15.90 1.31
N PRO A 820 -30.63 -14.57 1.12
CA PRO A 820 -31.74 -13.85 0.48
C PRO A 820 -31.94 -14.27 -0.98
N ASP A 821 -33.19 -14.31 -1.40
CA ASP A 821 -33.59 -14.47 -2.80
C ASP A 821 -33.70 -13.10 -3.49
N ALA A 822 -33.54 -13.08 -4.81
CA ALA A 822 -33.73 -11.89 -5.64
C ALA A 822 -34.30 -12.26 -7.02
N THR A 823 -34.70 -11.26 -7.79
CA THR A 823 -35.09 -11.39 -9.19
C THR A 823 -33.96 -10.87 -10.07
N MET A 824 -33.42 -11.73 -10.93
CA MET A 824 -32.36 -11.40 -11.89
C MET A 824 -32.94 -11.27 -13.30
N LEU A 825 -32.72 -10.13 -13.95
CA LEU A 825 -32.99 -9.94 -15.36
C LEU A 825 -31.72 -10.24 -16.16
N VAL A 826 -31.69 -11.32 -16.94
CA VAL A 826 -30.52 -11.74 -17.75
C VAL A 826 -30.99 -12.23 -19.12
N LYS A 827 -30.29 -11.86 -20.20
CA LYS A 827 -30.66 -12.20 -21.60
C LYS A 827 -32.14 -11.91 -21.96
N GLY A 828 -32.78 -10.96 -21.28
CA GLY A 828 -34.20 -10.62 -21.47
C GLY A 828 -35.20 -11.55 -20.76
N GLN A 829 -34.74 -12.42 -19.85
CA GLN A 829 -35.57 -13.29 -19.02
C GLN A 829 -35.47 -12.88 -17.54
N GLU A 830 -36.54 -13.09 -16.78
CA GLU A 830 -36.56 -12.92 -15.32
C GLU A 830 -36.38 -14.28 -14.63
N LEU A 831 -35.32 -14.40 -13.83
CA LEU A 831 -34.97 -15.59 -13.06
C LEU A 831 -35.07 -15.28 -11.56
N THR A 832 -35.46 -16.27 -10.75
CA THR A 832 -35.25 -16.20 -9.30
C THR A 832 -33.87 -16.77 -8.97
N VAL A 833 -33.08 -16.00 -8.24
CA VAL A 833 -31.72 -16.36 -7.82
C VAL A 833 -31.58 -16.24 -6.30
N THR A 834 -30.69 -17.03 -5.72
CA THR A 834 -30.44 -17.03 -4.26
C THR A 834 -28.99 -16.62 -3.99
N ARG A 835 -28.76 -15.75 -3.01
CA ARG A 835 -27.40 -15.35 -2.62
C ARG A 835 -26.70 -16.47 -1.85
N GLY A 836 -25.47 -16.79 -2.24
CA GLY A 836 -24.65 -17.79 -1.58
C GLY A 836 -23.15 -17.48 -1.64
N TRP A 837 -22.36 -18.36 -1.03
CA TRP A 837 -20.90 -18.35 -1.11
C TRP A 837 -20.46 -19.65 -1.77
N GLN A 838 -19.53 -19.57 -2.71
CA GLN A 838 -18.84 -20.73 -3.29
C GLN A 838 -17.34 -20.62 -3.06
N ARG A 839 -16.63 -21.75 -3.18
CA ARG A 839 -15.17 -21.75 -3.10
C ARG A 839 -14.55 -21.71 -4.47
N ASP A 840 -13.81 -20.66 -4.74
CA ASP A 840 -12.93 -20.60 -5.89
C ASP A 840 -11.53 -21.14 -5.56
N PHE A 841 -10.97 -21.93 -6.48
CA PHE A 841 -9.62 -22.48 -6.39
C PHE A 841 -8.72 -21.99 -7.53
N SER A 842 -9.15 -21.01 -8.35
CA SER A 842 -8.33 -20.44 -9.42
C SER A 842 -7.06 -19.78 -8.88
N TRP A 843 -7.21 -18.93 -7.85
CA TRP A 843 -6.12 -18.17 -7.22
C TRP A 843 -5.42 -18.93 -6.07
N ASP A 844 -6.18 -19.54 -5.14
CA ASP A 844 -5.65 -20.42 -4.08
C ASP A 844 -6.12 -21.87 -4.25
N VAL A 845 -5.43 -22.59 -5.13
CA VAL A 845 -5.57 -24.04 -5.40
C VAL A 845 -5.48 -24.93 -4.15
N LYS A 846 -4.99 -24.42 -3.01
CA LYS A 846 -4.77 -25.20 -1.78
C LYS A 846 -5.89 -25.02 -0.76
N ASN A 847 -6.33 -23.80 -0.51
CA ASN A 847 -7.29 -23.49 0.55
C ASN A 847 -8.69 -23.14 0.01
N GLY A 848 -8.74 -22.57 -1.20
CA GLY A 848 -9.92 -21.96 -1.80
C GLY A 848 -10.28 -20.61 -1.17
N GLU A 849 -10.73 -19.66 -1.99
CA GLU A 849 -11.27 -18.37 -1.57
C GLU A 849 -12.80 -18.43 -1.58
N ASN A 850 -13.48 -17.83 -0.60
CA ASN A 850 -14.94 -17.79 -0.57
C ASN A 850 -15.43 -16.61 -1.43
N VAL A 851 -15.90 -16.89 -2.64
CA VAL A 851 -16.48 -15.90 -3.57
C VAL A 851 -17.99 -15.81 -3.35
N PRO A 852 -18.56 -14.60 -3.18
CA PRO A 852 -20.00 -14.42 -3.07
C PRO A 852 -20.65 -14.45 -4.46
N CYS A 853 -21.70 -15.25 -4.64
CA CYS A 853 -22.36 -15.39 -5.93
C CYS A 853 -23.89 -15.47 -5.86
N TRP A 854 -24.52 -15.14 -6.98
CA TRP A 854 -25.93 -15.39 -7.24
C TRP A 854 -26.11 -16.78 -7.83
N PHE A 855 -26.89 -17.62 -7.16
CA PHE A 855 -27.13 -19.00 -7.56
C PHE A 855 -28.38 -19.11 -8.45
N ILE A 856 -28.21 -19.61 -9.68
CA ILE A 856 -29.28 -19.86 -10.65
C ILE A 856 -29.74 -21.31 -10.53
N HIS A 857 -31.03 -21.48 -10.26
CA HIS A 857 -31.68 -22.78 -10.10
C HIS A 857 -32.00 -23.46 -11.45
N SER A 858 -32.54 -24.68 -11.40
CA SER A 858 -33.08 -25.40 -12.58
C SER A 858 -32.07 -25.62 -13.73
N ASN A 859 -30.91 -26.22 -13.43
CA ASN A 859 -29.87 -26.55 -14.41
C ASN A 859 -29.35 -25.36 -15.25
N GLY A 860 -29.32 -24.14 -14.67
CA GLY A 860 -28.92 -22.91 -15.36
C GLY A 860 -29.92 -22.41 -16.41
N ASN A 861 -31.14 -22.95 -16.44
CA ASN A 861 -32.16 -22.61 -17.45
C ASN A 861 -32.46 -21.10 -17.47
N GLY A 862 -32.41 -20.51 -18.67
CA GLY A 862 -32.59 -19.08 -18.90
C GLY A 862 -31.31 -18.23 -18.75
N LEU A 863 -30.27 -18.75 -18.09
CA LEU A 863 -28.91 -18.19 -18.15
C LEU A 863 -28.13 -18.76 -19.36
N ILE A 864 -28.18 -20.09 -19.54
CA ILE A 864 -27.57 -20.75 -20.70
C ILE A 864 -28.44 -20.65 -21.95
N ASP A 865 -27.80 -20.60 -23.13
CA ASP A 865 -28.50 -20.65 -24.41
C ASP A 865 -29.02 -22.07 -24.68
N GLY A 866 -30.34 -22.21 -24.86
CA GLY A 866 -30.99 -23.52 -25.05
C GLY A 866 -31.19 -24.27 -23.73
N ASN A 867 -31.03 -25.59 -23.74
CA ASN A 867 -31.15 -26.46 -22.58
C ASN A 867 -29.83 -27.23 -22.35
N HIS A 868 -29.52 -27.62 -21.11
CA HIS A 868 -28.31 -28.38 -20.78
C HIS A 868 -28.13 -29.66 -21.62
N THR A 869 -29.24 -30.28 -22.04
CA THR A 869 -29.26 -31.45 -22.92
C THR A 869 -28.65 -31.21 -24.30
N ASP A 870 -28.67 -29.96 -24.78
CA ASP A 870 -28.19 -29.59 -26.12
C ASP A 870 -26.65 -29.59 -26.18
N TYR A 871 -26.00 -29.58 -25.01
CA TYR A 871 -24.55 -29.65 -24.84
C TYR A 871 -24.03 -31.09 -24.63
N ILE A 872 -24.91 -32.10 -24.70
CA ILE A 872 -24.53 -33.51 -24.46
C ILE A 872 -23.83 -34.14 -25.67
N MET A 873 -22.65 -34.70 -25.43
CA MET A 873 -21.74 -35.25 -26.42
C MET A 873 -21.74 -36.78 -26.46
N SER A 874 -21.72 -37.37 -27.66
CA SER A 874 -21.59 -38.83 -27.86
C SER A 874 -20.16 -39.38 -27.70
N GLY A 875 -19.24 -38.58 -27.14
CA GLY A 875 -17.84 -38.97 -26.91
C GLY A 875 -16.93 -37.77 -26.63
N LEU A 876 -15.95 -37.99 -25.74
CA LEU A 876 -15.07 -36.95 -25.19
C LEU A 876 -14.26 -36.15 -26.24
N PHE A 877 -14.01 -36.72 -27.41
CA PHE A 877 -13.22 -36.11 -28.49
C PHE A 877 -14.02 -35.91 -29.79
N LYS A 878 -15.36 -35.92 -29.70
CA LYS A 878 -16.24 -35.64 -30.83
C LYS A 878 -16.71 -34.18 -30.79
N THR A 879 -16.95 -33.61 -31.95
CA THR A 879 -17.73 -32.38 -32.15
C THR A 879 -19.20 -32.73 -32.39
N VAL A 880 -20.11 -31.76 -32.14
CA VAL A 880 -21.48 -31.79 -32.69
C VAL A 880 -21.42 -31.36 -34.14
#